data_AF-A0A327RIE2-F1
#
_entry.id   AF-A0A327RIE2-F1
#
_cell.length_a   1.000
_cell.length_b   1.000
_cell.length_c   1.000
_cell.angle_alpha   90.00
_cell.angle_beta   90.00
_cell.angle_gamma   90.00
#
_symmetry.space_group_name_H-M   'P 1'
#
loop_
_entity.id
_entity.type
_entity.pdbx_description
1 polymer ?
#
loop_
_entity_poly.entity_id
_entity_poly.type
_entity_poly.pdbx_seq_one_letter_code
_entity_poly.pdbx_strand_id
1 'polypeptide(L)'
;MKIRIIVVALLYVCALPLNAQKITEAQQTNKPNIIFILTDDQRFDALGYAGNKLISTPEMDKLAQEGTYFKNAIVTTPICAASRASILTGLYERTHSYNFQTGNIRDSYMADSYPTILKNNGYHTGFFGKYGVRYDQLDQQFDVYESYDRNGAYPDRRGYYYKTLGKDTVHLTRYTGQQAIDYIADAKTDKPFCLSLSFSAPHAHDNAVDQYFWQAESDALLQNMEMPGPELGEDKYFEAQPKFVRDGFNRLRWTWRYDTPEKYQHSVKGYYRMISGIDREIAKIREELKKKGLDKNTVIILMGDNGYFLGERQLAGKWLLYDNSIRVPLIVFDPRLKKQKDNDALALNIDVPSTLLDLAGIPQPKGWQGKSLMPIIKNPKTDFERDTILIEHLWEFENIPPSEGVRTKDWKYFRYVNDQSFEELYNLKDDPKEINNLAKDSKYADKLESFRKKTNSLLLELSDDYSKGPSNLIVEWIRNTAGVTIIDDKPEYGWVVPEGAVTQSAYQLLVASTKEKIDNNIGDVWNSGQIRSNVSTEIEHGGTQLKSSETYYWKVRIWDQDNRLSRYSKTQPFTMGSPKATITTPNSFQIDKIKPVLFEKRGDTYFVDFGKAAFATIDFTYKAKTAHTLTFRIGEQLEGENINRKPFEKSHIRYQEIKVPVTPKQTQYQLQIKADKRNTLPGKALPLPEGFPVLLPFRYAEVEGAKEPMTAENFTQLAHHSYWEDDSSSFSSNNDILNQIWDLCKYSIKATTFNGLYVDGDRERIPYEADAYLNQLSHYTTDREYAIARQTIEYFMEHPTWPTEWQQHVALMFHADYMYTGNTELIQKYYDQLKYKTLYELANEDGLITSTKMTPELMDNLGFPKTMEETFRDIVDWPSAGWGGDPTNKGERDGYVFKDYNTVVNAFYYQNMIIMAEFAEVLGKTQEALDFKLRALKAKKAFNEKMFDAKRGIYIDGIGTDHASLHANMMPLAFNMVPEEHIGSVVEFVKSRGMACSVYGSQYLMDGLYNAGAEDYALDLLTDTSDRSWYNMIRIGSTITLEAWDLKYKNNLDWNHAWGAVPANAIPRGLWGIQPKTPGFGIASIKPQMGDLKNSSIEVPTIKGTIKASYTYANPRLQLYNIEIPANMVAEFEVAPAPGKELMHNGKKVASAFGSVRLEPGKHEIKLVINSF
;
A
#
# COMPACT_ATOMS: atom_id res chain seq x y z
N MET A 1 -54.72 -13.98 36.94
CA MET A 1 -55.45 -13.87 35.65
C MET A 1 -54.45 -14.21 34.54
N LYS A 2 -54.40 -15.45 34.03
CA LYS A 2 -55.13 -16.01 32.85
C LYS A 2 -54.91 -15.13 31.59
N ILE A 3 -54.36 -15.58 30.44
CA ILE A 3 -54.71 -16.77 29.61
C ILE A 3 -53.58 -17.17 28.59
N ARG A 4 -53.33 -18.50 28.46
CA ARG A 4 -52.97 -19.43 27.33
C ARG A 4 -52.01 -18.99 26.19
N ILE A 5 -51.11 -19.85 25.67
CA ILE A 5 -51.32 -20.93 24.65
C ILE A 5 -50.28 -22.10 24.78
N ILE A 6 -50.62 -23.23 24.15
CA ILE A 6 -50.32 -24.67 24.38
C ILE A 6 -48.99 -25.19 23.76
N VAL A 7 -48.43 -26.22 24.43
CA VAL A 7 -47.31 -27.12 24.03
C VAL A 7 -47.81 -28.57 24.01
N VAL A 8 -47.40 -29.38 23.02
CA VAL A 8 -47.41 -30.86 22.98
C VAL A 8 -46.36 -31.28 21.91
N ALA A 9 -45.54 -32.33 21.98
CA ALA A 9 -44.94 -33.20 23.01
C ALA A 9 -44.04 -34.19 22.21
N LEU A 10 -42.90 -34.64 22.73
CA LEU A 10 -42.34 -35.97 22.41
C LEU A 10 -41.15 -36.32 23.31
N LEU A 11 -41.35 -37.34 24.14
CA LEU A 11 -40.32 -38.07 24.89
C LEU A 11 -40.86 -39.49 25.10
N TYR A 12 -40.14 -40.51 24.64
CA TYR A 12 -39.99 -41.79 25.35
C TYR A 12 -38.75 -42.54 24.85
N VAL A 13 -38.04 -43.12 25.81
CA VAL A 13 -36.74 -43.80 25.70
C VAL A 13 -36.90 -45.29 26.05
N CYS A 14 -36.04 -46.11 25.45
CA CYS A 14 -35.61 -47.49 25.81
C CYS A 14 -36.49 -48.70 25.46
N ALA A 15 -35.98 -49.54 24.53
CA ALA A 15 -35.69 -50.97 24.75
C ALA A 15 -34.85 -51.55 23.59
N LEU A 16 -33.74 -52.23 23.89
CA LEU A 16 -33.05 -53.19 23.02
C LEU A 16 -33.71 -54.58 23.17
N PRO A 17 -33.64 -55.45 22.15
CA PRO A 17 -32.82 -56.65 22.33
C PRO A 17 -31.98 -57.03 21.10
N LEU A 18 -30.85 -57.71 21.39
CA LEU A 18 -30.00 -58.43 20.44
C LEU A 18 -30.79 -59.48 19.64
N ASN A 19 -30.60 -59.52 18.32
CA ASN A 19 -30.18 -60.77 17.68
C ASN A 19 -29.49 -60.52 16.33
N ALA A 20 -28.30 -61.08 16.21
CA ALA A 20 -27.45 -61.03 15.04
C ALA A 20 -28.02 -61.93 13.93
N GLN A 21 -28.18 -61.35 12.74
CA GLN A 21 -27.97 -62.09 11.50
C GLN A 21 -27.18 -61.19 10.53
N LYS A 22 -25.97 -61.67 10.23
CA LYS A 22 -25.07 -61.17 9.21
C LYS A 22 -25.82 -60.89 7.90
N ILE A 23 -25.85 -59.63 7.50
CA ILE A 23 -25.79 -59.25 6.09
C ILE A 23 -24.61 -58.31 5.96
N THR A 24 -23.42 -58.88 5.88
CA THR A 24 -22.28 -58.24 5.22
C THR A 24 -22.34 -58.66 3.76
N GLU A 25 -22.58 -57.72 2.85
CA GLU A 25 -21.83 -57.61 1.60
C GLU A 25 -22.07 -56.25 0.90
N ALA A 26 -20.97 -55.49 0.78
CA ALA A 26 -20.62 -54.56 -0.29
C ALA A 26 -21.60 -53.44 -0.68
N GLN A 27 -21.59 -52.34 0.07
CA GLN A 27 -21.68 -51.02 -0.56
C GLN A 27 -20.26 -50.58 -0.93
N GLN A 28 -19.71 -51.19 -1.98
CA GLN A 28 -18.42 -50.85 -2.55
C GLN A 28 -18.47 -49.37 -2.97
N THR A 29 -17.57 -48.55 -2.43
CA THR A 29 -17.48 -47.13 -2.75
C THR A 29 -17.31 -46.94 -4.27
N ASN A 30 -18.33 -46.42 -4.95
CA ASN A 30 -18.38 -46.17 -6.40
C ASN A 30 -17.35 -45.14 -6.94
N LYS A 31 -16.31 -44.80 -6.15
CA LYS A 31 -15.28 -43.83 -6.53
C LYS A 31 -14.24 -44.49 -7.45
N PRO A 32 -13.86 -43.87 -8.57
CA PRO A 32 -12.86 -44.43 -9.48
C PRO A 32 -11.45 -44.27 -8.92
N ASN A 33 -10.53 -45.13 -9.35
CA ASN A 33 -9.12 -44.79 -9.34
C ASN A 33 -8.84 -43.78 -10.46
N ILE A 34 -7.86 -42.91 -10.27
CA ILE A 34 -7.53 -41.89 -11.27
C ILE A 34 -6.02 -41.93 -11.53
N ILE A 35 -5.64 -42.03 -12.80
CA ILE A 35 -4.26 -41.82 -13.24
C ILE A 35 -4.22 -40.54 -14.07
N PHE A 36 -3.42 -39.57 -13.64
CA PHE A 36 -3.16 -38.36 -14.40
C PHE A 36 -1.75 -38.41 -14.99
N ILE A 37 -1.65 -38.38 -16.31
CA ILE A 37 -0.40 -38.46 -17.07
C ILE A 37 -0.14 -37.10 -17.70
N LEU A 38 1.03 -36.54 -17.38
CA LEU A 38 1.49 -35.26 -17.90
C LEU A 38 2.84 -35.44 -18.60
N THR A 39 2.95 -34.94 -19.83
CA THR A 39 4.19 -34.99 -20.63
C THR A 39 4.76 -33.59 -20.83
N ASP A 40 6.08 -33.43 -20.77
CA ASP A 40 6.74 -32.13 -20.95
C ASP A 40 6.97 -31.84 -22.45
N ASP A 41 6.56 -30.67 -22.95
CA ASP A 41 6.75 -30.25 -24.35
C ASP A 41 5.98 -31.06 -25.42
N GLN A 42 4.92 -31.82 -25.07
CA GLN A 42 4.11 -32.51 -26.07
C GLN A 42 3.07 -31.58 -26.72
N ARG A 43 3.29 -31.22 -27.98
CA ARG A 43 2.34 -30.41 -28.78
C ARG A 43 1.13 -31.21 -29.26
N PHE A 44 0.03 -30.52 -29.52
CA PHE A 44 -1.28 -31.11 -29.85
C PHE A 44 -1.30 -32.13 -31.00
N ASP A 45 -0.48 -31.95 -32.03
CA ASP A 45 -0.39 -32.84 -33.19
C ASP A 45 0.73 -33.89 -33.05
N ALA A 46 1.46 -33.94 -31.94
CA ALA A 46 2.40 -35.02 -31.63
C ALA A 46 1.64 -36.24 -31.05
N LEU A 47 0.63 -36.68 -31.80
CA LEU A 47 -0.28 -37.79 -31.50
C LEU A 47 -0.82 -38.37 -32.82
N GLY A 48 -0.76 -39.69 -32.99
CA GLY A 48 -1.24 -40.36 -34.21
C GLY A 48 -2.73 -40.13 -34.48
N TYR A 49 -3.56 -40.18 -33.43
CA TYR A 49 -5.00 -39.91 -33.48
C TYR A 49 -5.32 -38.48 -33.95
N ALA A 50 -4.42 -37.52 -33.73
CA ALA A 50 -4.56 -36.15 -34.20
C ALA A 50 -4.24 -35.99 -35.71
N GLY A 51 -3.90 -37.08 -36.41
CA GLY A 51 -3.64 -37.11 -37.85
C GLY A 51 -2.16 -37.06 -38.24
N ASN A 52 -1.24 -37.07 -37.28
CA ASN A 52 0.19 -37.07 -37.54
C ASN A 52 0.70 -38.47 -37.91
N LYS A 53 1.05 -38.65 -39.18
CA LYS A 53 1.51 -39.94 -39.73
C LYS A 53 2.97 -40.28 -39.40
N LEU A 54 3.73 -39.32 -38.87
CA LEU A 54 5.16 -39.47 -38.57
C LEU A 54 5.41 -40.00 -37.16
N ILE A 55 4.44 -39.86 -36.26
CA ILE A 55 4.57 -40.32 -34.88
C ILE A 55 3.90 -41.69 -34.68
N SER A 56 4.42 -42.50 -33.77
CA SER A 56 3.84 -43.80 -33.41
C SER A 56 3.41 -43.80 -31.95
N THR A 57 2.09 -43.67 -31.71
CA THR A 57 1.47 -43.61 -30.38
C THR A 57 0.26 -44.55 -30.27
N PRO A 58 0.40 -45.85 -30.58
CA PRO A 58 -0.75 -46.76 -30.67
C PRO A 58 -1.57 -46.84 -29.38
N GLU A 59 -0.96 -46.71 -28.20
CA GLU A 59 -1.68 -46.80 -26.94
C GLU A 59 -2.43 -45.51 -26.58
N MET A 60 -1.80 -44.34 -26.78
CA MET A 60 -2.47 -43.05 -26.63
C MET A 60 -3.59 -42.89 -27.67
N ASP A 61 -3.39 -43.38 -28.90
CA ASP A 61 -4.41 -43.37 -29.95
C ASP A 61 -5.61 -44.22 -29.54
N LYS A 62 -5.37 -45.38 -28.92
CA LYS A 62 -6.41 -46.23 -28.37
C LYS A 62 -7.14 -45.56 -27.21
N LEU A 63 -6.44 -44.88 -26.30
CA LEU A 63 -7.07 -44.08 -25.24
C LEU A 63 -7.97 -42.98 -25.83
N ALA A 64 -7.54 -42.33 -26.91
CA ALA A 64 -8.33 -41.31 -27.59
C ALA A 64 -9.57 -41.89 -28.29
N GLN A 65 -9.43 -43.04 -28.96
CA GLN A 65 -10.52 -43.76 -29.62
C GLN A 65 -11.59 -44.27 -28.65
N GLU A 66 -11.16 -44.80 -27.51
CA GLU A 66 -12.05 -45.36 -26.48
C GLU A 66 -12.58 -44.29 -25.51
N GLY A 67 -11.90 -43.13 -25.44
CA GLY A 67 -12.17 -41.99 -24.56
C GLY A 67 -12.71 -40.76 -25.28
N THR A 68 -12.57 -39.59 -24.65
CA THR A 68 -12.86 -38.28 -25.24
C THR A 68 -11.54 -37.53 -25.50
N TYR A 69 -11.27 -37.25 -26.79
CA TYR A 69 -10.20 -36.35 -27.22
C TYR A 69 -10.72 -34.92 -27.37
N PHE A 70 -10.00 -33.95 -26.80
CA PHE A 70 -10.35 -32.53 -26.90
C PHE A 70 -9.53 -31.84 -27.98
N LYS A 71 -10.17 -31.49 -29.11
CA LYS A 71 -9.45 -30.92 -30.26
C LYS A 71 -8.88 -29.54 -29.97
N ASN A 72 -9.54 -28.76 -29.12
CA ASN A 72 -9.14 -27.40 -28.75
C ASN A 72 -8.60 -27.34 -27.32
N ALA A 73 -7.78 -28.33 -26.94
CA ALA A 73 -7.10 -28.34 -25.66
C ALA A 73 -5.91 -27.37 -25.63
N ILE A 74 -5.92 -26.46 -24.65
CA ILE A 74 -5.02 -25.31 -24.57
C ILE A 74 -4.48 -25.18 -23.15
N VAL A 75 -3.20 -24.86 -23.00
CA VAL A 75 -2.65 -24.41 -21.73
C VAL A 75 -2.86 -22.91 -21.60
N THR A 76 -3.27 -22.46 -20.42
CA THR A 76 -3.45 -21.02 -20.13
C THR A 76 -2.12 -20.25 -20.20
N THR A 77 -1.01 -20.97 -20.00
CA THR A 77 0.36 -20.45 -20.14
C THR A 77 1.28 -21.50 -20.76
N PRO A 78 2.14 -21.14 -21.74
CA PRO A 78 3.09 -22.04 -22.38
C PRO A 78 4.40 -22.23 -21.57
N ILE A 79 4.50 -21.75 -20.33
CA ILE A 79 5.65 -21.99 -19.45
C ILE A 79 5.38 -23.25 -18.63
N CYS A 80 6.21 -24.30 -18.72
CA CYS A 80 5.93 -25.55 -17.99
C CYS A 80 5.81 -25.36 -16.47
N ALA A 81 6.66 -24.53 -15.85
CA ALA A 81 6.56 -24.24 -14.41
C ALA A 81 5.22 -23.56 -14.05
N ALA A 82 4.82 -22.52 -14.79
CA ALA A 82 3.56 -21.83 -14.54
C ALA A 82 2.35 -22.72 -14.88
N SER A 83 2.38 -23.44 -15.99
CA SER A 83 1.32 -24.36 -16.41
C SER A 83 1.12 -25.50 -15.40
N ARG A 84 2.20 -26.06 -14.85
CA ARG A 84 2.12 -27.07 -13.78
C ARG A 84 1.54 -26.48 -12.50
N ALA A 85 1.90 -25.24 -12.14
CA ALA A 85 1.25 -24.54 -11.03
C ALA A 85 -0.25 -24.34 -11.29
N SER A 86 -0.64 -23.98 -12.52
CA SER A 86 -2.04 -23.87 -12.93
C SER A 86 -2.78 -25.22 -12.86
N ILE A 87 -2.15 -26.33 -13.23
CA ILE A 87 -2.71 -27.69 -13.12
C ILE A 87 -2.88 -28.10 -11.66
N LEU A 88 -1.91 -27.81 -10.80
CA LEU A 88 -1.98 -28.14 -9.37
C LEU A 88 -3.09 -27.36 -8.66
N THR A 89 -3.21 -26.07 -8.96
CA THR A 89 -4.06 -25.13 -8.21
C THR A 89 -5.41 -24.83 -8.87
N GLY A 90 -5.60 -25.15 -10.16
CA GLY A 90 -6.80 -24.75 -10.90
C GLY A 90 -6.90 -23.24 -11.18
N LEU A 91 -5.78 -22.52 -11.07
CA LEU A 91 -5.68 -21.06 -11.22
C LEU A 91 -4.88 -20.65 -12.46
N TYR A 92 -5.14 -19.46 -13.00
CA TYR A 92 -4.32 -18.82 -14.04
C TYR A 92 -2.97 -18.34 -13.49
N GLU A 93 -1.99 -18.15 -14.39
CA GLU A 93 -0.64 -17.68 -14.04
C GLU A 93 -0.68 -16.36 -13.27
N ARG A 94 -1.50 -15.41 -13.68
CA ARG A 94 -1.63 -14.12 -12.99
C ARG A 94 -2.15 -14.20 -11.56
N THR A 95 -2.96 -15.20 -11.24
CA THR A 95 -3.49 -15.39 -9.88
C THR A 95 -2.42 -15.99 -8.99
N HIS A 96 -1.83 -17.13 -9.40
CA HIS A 96 -0.83 -17.80 -8.56
C HIS A 96 0.55 -17.12 -8.61
N SER A 97 0.82 -16.30 -9.62
CA SER A 97 2.03 -15.50 -9.85
C SER A 97 3.34 -16.30 -9.70
N TYR A 98 3.38 -17.52 -10.25
CA TYR A 98 4.52 -18.43 -10.10
C TYR A 98 5.25 -18.63 -11.42
N ASN A 99 6.57 -18.51 -11.41
CA ASN A 99 7.46 -18.80 -12.54
C ASN A 99 8.83 -19.33 -12.05
N PHE A 100 9.82 -19.45 -12.95
CA PHE A 100 11.14 -20.01 -12.62
C PHE A 100 11.99 -19.17 -11.66
N GLN A 101 11.66 -17.88 -11.48
CA GLN A 101 12.43 -16.93 -10.67
C GLN A 101 11.70 -16.53 -9.39
N THR A 102 10.55 -17.14 -9.06
CA THR A 102 9.76 -16.78 -7.88
C THR A 102 10.05 -17.64 -6.65
N GLY A 103 9.47 -17.19 -5.52
CA GLY A 103 9.20 -17.93 -4.29
C GLY A 103 8.55 -19.31 -4.47
N ASN A 104 8.28 -20.00 -3.36
CA ASN A 104 7.33 -21.12 -3.38
C ASN A 104 5.97 -20.63 -3.91
N ILE A 105 5.18 -21.55 -4.49
CA ILE A 105 3.75 -21.28 -4.66
C ILE A 105 3.16 -21.02 -3.26
N ARG A 106 2.29 -20.01 -3.14
CA ARG A 106 1.71 -19.62 -1.85
C ARG A 106 0.97 -20.80 -1.22
N ASP A 107 1.21 -21.01 0.07
CA ASP A 107 0.57 -22.09 0.85
C ASP A 107 -0.97 -22.02 0.75
N SER A 108 -1.54 -20.82 0.69
CA SER A 108 -2.98 -20.61 0.52
C SER A 108 -3.55 -21.23 -0.77
N TYR A 109 -2.76 -21.31 -1.84
CA TYR A 109 -3.18 -21.99 -3.08
C TYR A 109 -2.86 -23.49 -3.04
N MET A 110 -1.76 -23.88 -2.40
CA MET A 110 -1.33 -25.29 -2.33
C MET A 110 -2.16 -26.12 -1.36
N ALA A 111 -2.71 -25.51 -0.30
CA ALA A 111 -3.72 -26.11 0.57
C ALA A 111 -4.98 -26.54 -0.21
N ASP A 112 -5.36 -25.76 -1.22
CA ASP A 112 -6.48 -26.02 -2.12
C ASP A 112 -6.06 -26.71 -3.43
N SER A 113 -4.83 -27.23 -3.52
CA SER A 113 -4.40 -27.96 -4.73
C SER A 113 -5.10 -29.32 -4.84
N TYR A 114 -5.29 -29.82 -6.06
CA TYR A 114 -6.00 -31.09 -6.28
C TYR A 114 -5.40 -32.29 -5.50
N PRO A 115 -4.06 -32.48 -5.38
CA PRO A 115 -3.54 -33.63 -4.66
C PRO A 115 -3.79 -33.53 -3.15
N THR A 116 -3.65 -32.33 -2.56
CA THR A 116 -3.98 -32.07 -1.16
C THR A 116 -5.44 -32.38 -0.86
N ILE A 117 -6.36 -31.89 -1.70
CA ILE A 117 -7.79 -32.11 -1.53
C ILE A 117 -8.14 -33.59 -1.65
N LEU A 118 -7.61 -34.29 -2.66
CA LEU A 118 -7.86 -35.73 -2.84
C LEU A 118 -7.36 -36.54 -1.64
N LYS A 119 -6.13 -36.28 -1.18
CA LYS A 119 -5.54 -36.95 -0.01
C LYS A 119 -6.40 -36.73 1.23
N ASN A 120 -6.78 -35.49 1.51
CA ASN A 120 -7.63 -35.13 2.65
C ASN A 120 -9.04 -35.72 2.57
N ASN A 121 -9.49 -36.14 1.38
CA ASN A 121 -10.80 -36.77 1.14
C ASN A 121 -10.71 -38.29 0.90
N GLY A 122 -9.64 -38.92 1.40
CA GLY A 122 -9.53 -40.37 1.53
C GLY A 122 -8.98 -41.10 0.31
N TYR A 123 -8.47 -40.40 -0.70
CA TYR A 123 -7.69 -41.04 -1.77
C TYR A 123 -6.29 -41.40 -1.25
N HIS A 124 -5.75 -42.51 -1.75
CA HIS A 124 -4.31 -42.75 -1.65
C HIS A 124 -3.61 -42.01 -2.80
N THR A 125 -2.72 -41.06 -2.50
CA THR A 125 -2.13 -40.18 -3.52
C THR A 125 -0.67 -40.53 -3.83
N GLY A 126 -0.35 -40.71 -5.10
CA GLY A 126 0.98 -41.05 -5.61
C GLY A 126 1.51 -40.02 -6.61
N PHE A 127 2.80 -39.68 -6.56
CA PHE A 127 3.43 -38.81 -7.57
C PHE A 127 4.83 -39.29 -8.00
N PHE A 128 5.06 -39.43 -9.31
CA PHE A 128 6.38 -39.79 -9.84
C PHE A 128 6.78 -38.97 -11.05
N GLY A 129 8.02 -38.48 -11.04
CA GLY A 129 8.63 -37.73 -12.13
C GLY A 129 8.74 -36.24 -11.87
N LYS A 130 8.62 -35.43 -12.94
CA LYS A 130 8.90 -34.00 -12.87
C LYS A 130 7.79 -33.25 -12.16
N TYR A 131 8.02 -32.81 -10.93
CA TYR A 131 7.07 -31.91 -10.26
C TYR A 131 7.02 -30.53 -10.92
N GLY A 132 8.19 -29.97 -11.25
CA GLY A 132 8.31 -28.77 -12.10
C GLY A 132 7.92 -27.44 -11.42
N VAL A 133 7.55 -27.47 -10.14
CA VAL A 133 7.30 -26.28 -9.31
C VAL A 133 8.05 -26.39 -7.97
N ARG A 134 8.15 -25.29 -7.21
CA ARG A 134 8.76 -25.26 -5.88
C ARG A 134 7.70 -25.17 -4.78
N TYR A 135 7.66 -26.20 -3.94
CA TYR A 135 6.81 -26.30 -2.76
C TYR A 135 7.41 -27.34 -1.81
N ASP A 136 7.61 -26.97 -0.54
CA ASP A 136 8.41 -27.77 0.39
C ASP A 136 7.60 -28.85 1.14
N GLN A 137 6.27 -28.83 1.05
CA GLN A 137 5.36 -29.69 1.83
C GLN A 137 4.69 -30.76 0.95
N LEU A 138 5.47 -31.49 0.13
CA LEU A 138 4.97 -32.55 -0.75
C LEU A 138 4.29 -33.69 0.02
N ASP A 139 4.70 -33.93 1.26
CA ASP A 139 4.09 -34.89 2.19
C ASP A 139 2.64 -34.53 2.54
N GLN A 140 2.23 -33.27 2.42
CA GLN A 140 0.82 -32.87 2.57
C GLN A 140 -0.02 -33.19 1.33
N GLN A 141 0.63 -33.44 0.18
CA GLN A 141 -0.04 -33.68 -1.10
C GLN A 141 -0.08 -35.17 -1.46
N PHE A 142 1.00 -35.90 -1.17
CA PHE A 142 1.21 -37.26 -1.63
C PHE A 142 1.50 -38.21 -0.46
N ASP A 143 0.95 -39.42 -0.50
CA ASP A 143 1.31 -40.50 0.44
C ASP A 143 2.61 -41.19 0.03
N VAL A 144 2.83 -41.34 -1.28
CA VAL A 144 4.06 -41.92 -1.85
C VAL A 144 4.50 -41.02 -3.00
N TYR A 145 5.74 -40.57 -2.99
CA TYR A 145 6.22 -39.72 -4.06
C TYR A 145 7.73 -39.84 -4.30
N GLU A 146 8.13 -39.63 -5.54
CA GLU A 146 9.51 -39.34 -5.91
C GLU A 146 9.52 -38.26 -7.00
N SER A 147 10.01 -37.07 -6.64
CA SER A 147 10.15 -35.95 -7.58
C SER A 147 11.55 -35.95 -8.19
N TYR A 148 11.63 -35.97 -9.51
CA TYR A 148 12.89 -35.91 -10.26
C TYR A 148 12.68 -35.35 -11.66
N ASP A 149 13.68 -34.64 -12.19
CA ASP A 149 13.72 -34.17 -13.58
C ASP A 149 15.06 -34.57 -14.21
N ARG A 150 15.31 -34.16 -15.44
CA ARG A 150 16.59 -34.32 -16.13
C ARG A 150 17.70 -33.69 -15.30
N ASN A 151 18.83 -34.36 -15.25
CA ASN A 151 19.97 -33.88 -14.47
C ASN A 151 20.82 -32.91 -15.30
N GLY A 152 20.59 -31.61 -15.08
CA GLY A 152 21.30 -30.51 -15.74
C GLY A 152 22.81 -30.50 -15.52
N ALA A 153 23.33 -31.19 -14.49
CA ALA A 153 24.76 -31.25 -14.20
C ALA A 153 25.54 -32.11 -15.22
N TYR A 154 24.87 -32.98 -15.97
CA TYR A 154 25.50 -33.79 -17.01
C TYR A 154 25.18 -33.22 -18.39
N PRO A 155 26.14 -32.71 -19.17
CA PRO A 155 25.89 -32.13 -20.49
C PRO A 155 25.76 -33.19 -21.61
N ASP A 156 25.28 -34.41 -21.29
CA ASP A 156 25.17 -35.53 -22.23
C ASP A 156 23.99 -36.45 -21.87
N ARG A 157 23.94 -37.65 -22.47
CA ARG A 157 22.91 -38.68 -22.25
C ARG A 157 22.62 -38.97 -20.78
N ARG A 158 23.60 -38.83 -19.87
CA ARG A 158 23.42 -39.07 -18.42
C ARG A 158 22.35 -38.15 -17.82
N GLY A 159 22.02 -37.02 -18.45
CA GLY A 159 20.90 -36.17 -18.04
C GLY A 159 19.56 -36.90 -17.99
N TYR A 160 19.35 -37.90 -18.87
CA TYR A 160 18.16 -38.76 -18.90
C TYR A 160 18.39 -40.19 -18.37
N TYR A 161 19.65 -40.57 -18.14
CA TYR A 161 20.08 -41.91 -17.73
C TYR A 161 20.91 -41.83 -16.45
N TYR A 162 20.25 -41.56 -15.33
CA TYR A 162 20.90 -41.53 -14.01
C TYR A 162 20.12 -42.26 -12.90
N LYS A 163 18.89 -42.68 -13.17
CA LYS A 163 18.09 -43.52 -12.28
C LYS A 163 18.31 -44.99 -12.61
N THR A 164 18.20 -45.85 -11.60
CA THR A 164 18.48 -47.29 -11.74
C THR A 164 17.28 -48.16 -11.39
N LEU A 165 17.05 -49.21 -12.16
CA LEU A 165 16.17 -50.32 -11.81
C LEU A 165 17.04 -51.55 -11.54
N GLY A 166 17.17 -51.93 -10.26
CA GLY A 166 18.18 -52.92 -9.85
C GLY A 166 19.59 -52.41 -10.11
N LYS A 167 20.32 -53.05 -11.03
CA LYS A 167 21.69 -52.66 -11.44
C LYS A 167 21.73 -51.91 -12.77
N ASP A 168 20.59 -51.72 -13.44
CA ASP A 168 20.53 -51.14 -14.79
C ASP A 168 20.17 -49.66 -14.72
N THR A 169 20.98 -48.79 -15.34
CA THR A 169 20.69 -47.36 -15.46
C THR A 169 19.76 -47.12 -16.64
N VAL A 170 18.53 -46.71 -16.36
CA VAL A 170 17.47 -46.62 -17.36
C VAL A 170 17.11 -45.17 -17.68
N HIS A 171 16.45 -44.99 -18.83
CA HIS A 171 15.88 -43.70 -19.21
C HIS A 171 14.80 -43.26 -18.19
N LEU A 172 14.70 -41.97 -17.87
CA LEU A 172 13.70 -41.45 -16.93
C LEU A 172 12.26 -41.88 -17.26
N THR A 173 11.88 -41.91 -18.54
CA THR A 173 10.56 -42.43 -18.98
C THR A 173 10.30 -43.85 -18.49
N ARG A 174 11.29 -44.75 -18.63
CA ARG A 174 11.16 -46.14 -18.17
C ARG A 174 11.12 -46.23 -16.65
N TYR A 175 11.92 -45.39 -15.98
CA TYR A 175 11.88 -45.32 -14.52
C TYR A 175 10.50 -44.87 -14.01
N THR A 176 9.92 -43.80 -14.55
CA THR A 176 8.56 -43.34 -14.21
C THR A 176 7.51 -44.39 -14.52
N GLY A 177 7.61 -45.08 -15.67
CA GLY A 177 6.72 -46.19 -16.01
C GLY A 177 6.80 -47.33 -14.99
N GLN A 178 8.00 -47.69 -14.53
CA GLN A 178 8.17 -48.71 -13.51
C GLN A 178 7.61 -48.29 -12.15
N GLN A 179 7.85 -47.05 -11.71
CA GLN A 179 7.27 -46.54 -10.46
C GLN A 179 5.73 -46.60 -10.47
N ALA A 180 5.11 -46.33 -11.63
CA ALA A 180 3.66 -46.47 -11.79
C ALA A 180 3.19 -47.92 -11.66
N ILE A 181 3.92 -48.86 -12.28
CA ILE A 181 3.63 -50.30 -12.20
C ILE A 181 3.76 -50.78 -10.75
N ASP A 182 4.82 -50.40 -10.05
CA ASP A 182 5.07 -50.78 -8.66
C ASP A 182 3.96 -50.21 -7.74
N TYR A 183 3.58 -48.94 -7.91
CA TYR A 183 2.47 -48.33 -7.17
C TYR A 183 1.14 -49.06 -7.40
N ILE A 184 0.81 -49.41 -8.65
CA ILE A 184 -0.41 -50.17 -8.97
C ILE A 184 -0.33 -51.59 -8.41
N ALA A 185 0.86 -52.19 -8.38
CA ALA A 185 1.05 -53.51 -7.80
C ALA A 185 0.75 -53.52 -6.30
N ASP A 186 1.11 -52.46 -5.59
CA ASP A 186 0.88 -52.31 -4.15
C ASP A 186 -0.50 -51.70 -3.79
N ALA A 187 -1.24 -51.20 -4.78
CA ALA A 187 -2.53 -50.57 -4.59
C ALA A 187 -3.56 -51.55 -4.00
N LYS A 188 -4.24 -51.12 -2.92
CA LYS A 188 -5.31 -51.89 -2.27
C LYS A 188 -6.64 -51.68 -3.00
N THR A 189 -7.44 -52.74 -3.12
CA THR A 189 -8.72 -52.72 -3.86
C THR A 189 -9.88 -52.05 -3.10
N ASP A 190 -9.72 -51.79 -1.80
CA ASP A 190 -10.74 -51.23 -0.90
C ASP A 190 -10.65 -49.70 -0.72
N LYS A 191 -9.59 -49.06 -1.26
CA LYS A 191 -9.37 -47.62 -1.17
C LYS A 191 -9.06 -47.05 -2.57
N PRO A 192 -9.76 -45.99 -3.03
CA PRO A 192 -9.44 -45.39 -4.33
C PRO A 192 -8.09 -44.67 -4.28
N PHE A 193 -7.37 -44.65 -5.40
CA PHE A 193 -6.11 -43.93 -5.52
C PHE A 193 -6.13 -42.86 -6.62
N CYS A 194 -5.27 -41.85 -6.46
CA CYS A 194 -4.92 -40.90 -7.51
C CYS A 194 -3.40 -40.97 -7.74
N LEU A 195 -2.98 -41.35 -8.94
CA LEU A 195 -1.58 -41.49 -9.33
C LEU A 195 -1.25 -40.45 -10.40
N SER A 196 -0.39 -39.49 -10.06
CA SER A 196 0.08 -38.46 -10.97
C SER A 196 1.47 -38.81 -11.51
N LEU A 197 1.57 -38.98 -12.83
CA LEU A 197 2.79 -39.34 -13.55
C LEU A 197 3.22 -38.17 -14.42
N SER A 198 4.38 -37.60 -14.13
CA SER A 198 4.92 -36.46 -14.89
C SER A 198 6.20 -36.85 -15.61
N PHE A 199 6.11 -37.12 -16.90
CA PHE A 199 7.25 -37.47 -17.72
C PHE A 199 8.07 -36.22 -18.09
N SER A 200 9.38 -36.23 -17.82
CA SER A 200 10.31 -35.21 -18.34
C SER A 200 10.51 -35.27 -19.86
N ALA A 201 10.08 -36.35 -20.50
CA ALA A 201 10.08 -36.49 -21.94
C ALA A 201 8.77 -35.90 -22.52
N PRO A 202 8.79 -35.39 -23.75
CA PRO A 202 9.93 -35.28 -24.69
C PRO A 202 10.88 -34.06 -24.56
N HIS A 203 10.90 -33.29 -23.47
CA HIS A 203 11.72 -32.06 -23.37
C HIS A 203 13.20 -32.22 -23.83
N ALA A 204 13.73 -31.31 -24.64
CA ALA A 204 15.14 -31.32 -25.02
C ALA A 204 16.09 -31.07 -23.83
N HIS A 205 17.15 -31.85 -23.65
CA HIS A 205 18.21 -31.62 -22.67
C HIS A 205 19.18 -30.51 -23.13
N ASP A 206 18.77 -29.26 -22.93
CA ASP A 206 19.43 -28.06 -23.46
C ASP A 206 20.94 -27.96 -23.25
N ASN A 207 21.46 -28.48 -22.12
CA ASN A 207 22.89 -28.44 -21.82
C ASN A 207 23.73 -29.43 -22.66
N ALA A 208 23.08 -30.34 -23.40
CA ALA A 208 23.77 -31.34 -24.21
C ALA A 208 23.73 -31.02 -25.70
N VAL A 209 24.84 -31.26 -26.39
CA VAL A 209 24.96 -31.00 -27.85
C VAL A 209 23.89 -31.76 -28.64
N ASP A 210 23.64 -33.03 -28.30
CA ASP A 210 22.67 -33.88 -29.02
C ASP A 210 21.21 -33.52 -28.72
N GLN A 211 20.95 -32.80 -27.60
CA GLN A 211 19.63 -32.34 -27.15
C GLN A 211 18.61 -33.45 -26.79
N TYR A 212 18.37 -34.44 -27.63
CA TYR A 212 17.35 -35.48 -27.40
C TYR A 212 17.97 -36.86 -27.20
N PHE A 213 17.50 -37.55 -26.14
CA PHE A 213 17.95 -38.89 -25.80
C PHE A 213 16.71 -39.78 -25.64
N TRP A 214 16.60 -40.84 -26.44
CA TRP A 214 15.47 -41.78 -26.40
C TRP A 214 15.91 -43.16 -25.89
N GLN A 215 14.93 -44.04 -25.67
CA GLN A 215 15.14 -45.43 -25.27
C GLN A 215 15.60 -46.27 -26.46
N ALA A 216 16.52 -47.22 -26.24
CA ALA A 216 17.08 -48.06 -27.30
C ALA A 216 15.99 -48.82 -28.08
N GLU A 217 14.90 -49.19 -27.42
CA GLU A 217 13.81 -49.90 -28.06
C GLU A 217 12.99 -49.04 -29.04
N SER A 218 13.24 -47.72 -29.10
CA SER A 218 12.70 -46.80 -30.10
C SER A 218 13.70 -46.49 -31.23
N ASP A 219 14.90 -47.08 -31.25
CA ASP A 219 15.98 -46.76 -32.22
C ASP A 219 15.58 -46.99 -33.68
N ALA A 220 14.78 -48.02 -33.94
CA ALA A 220 14.37 -48.36 -35.31
C ALA A 220 13.30 -47.39 -35.86
N LEU A 221 12.54 -46.70 -35.00
CA LEU A 221 11.46 -45.80 -35.41
C LEU A 221 12.04 -44.62 -36.19
N LEU A 222 11.54 -44.34 -37.40
CA LEU A 222 12.00 -43.20 -38.22
C LEU A 222 13.48 -43.24 -38.67
N GLN A 223 14.19 -44.36 -38.46
CA GLN A 223 15.60 -44.47 -38.85
C GLN A 223 15.79 -44.30 -40.37
N ASN A 224 14.93 -44.95 -41.16
CA ASN A 224 14.96 -44.95 -42.62
C ASN A 224 14.01 -43.92 -43.26
N MET A 225 13.50 -42.97 -42.47
CA MET A 225 12.62 -41.91 -42.95
C MET A 225 13.38 -40.58 -42.94
N GLU A 226 13.27 -39.80 -44.02
CA GLU A 226 13.69 -38.40 -44.03
C GLU A 226 12.53 -37.54 -43.52
N MET A 227 12.75 -36.77 -42.46
CA MET A 227 11.72 -35.89 -41.90
C MET A 227 11.45 -34.75 -42.88
N PRO A 228 10.18 -34.44 -43.20
CA PRO A 228 9.86 -33.25 -43.99
C PRO A 228 10.36 -32.00 -43.26
N GLY A 229 10.81 -30.99 -44.00
CA GLY A 229 11.21 -29.71 -43.41
C GLY A 229 10.07 -29.05 -42.63
N PRO A 230 10.39 -28.12 -41.70
CA PRO A 230 9.37 -27.52 -40.85
C PRO A 230 8.40 -26.70 -41.68
N GLU A 231 7.11 -26.76 -41.33
CA GLU A 231 6.15 -25.83 -41.88
C GLU A 231 6.57 -24.38 -41.55
N LEU A 232 6.35 -23.43 -42.46
CA LEU A 232 6.72 -22.03 -42.23
C LEU A 232 8.22 -21.82 -41.91
N GLY A 233 9.12 -22.68 -42.43
CA GLY A 233 10.56 -22.56 -42.23
C GLY A 233 11.26 -21.47 -43.07
N GLU A 234 10.58 -20.91 -44.07
CA GLU A 234 11.14 -19.86 -44.95
C GLU A 234 11.42 -18.55 -44.18
N ASP A 235 12.48 -17.83 -44.59
CA ASP A 235 12.92 -16.56 -43.97
C ASP A 235 11.81 -15.53 -43.82
N LYS A 236 10.90 -15.42 -44.80
CA LYS A 236 9.80 -14.45 -44.78
C LYS A 236 8.91 -14.55 -43.54
N TYR A 237 8.74 -15.76 -42.97
CA TYR A 237 7.92 -15.96 -41.77
C TYR A 237 8.66 -15.58 -40.49
N PHE A 238 9.98 -15.79 -40.46
CA PHE A 238 10.84 -15.32 -39.37
C PHE A 238 10.94 -13.79 -39.39
N GLU A 239 11.19 -13.18 -40.56
CA GLU A 239 11.32 -11.74 -40.73
C GLU A 239 10.02 -10.95 -40.45
N ALA A 240 8.87 -11.62 -40.52
CA ALA A 240 7.59 -11.04 -40.12
C ALA A 240 7.44 -10.85 -38.58
N GLN A 241 8.28 -11.51 -37.79
CA GLN A 241 8.21 -11.46 -36.32
C GLN A 241 8.79 -10.13 -35.78
N PRO A 242 8.27 -9.62 -34.64
CA PRO A 242 8.88 -8.47 -33.96
C PRO A 242 10.36 -8.68 -33.67
N LYS A 243 11.17 -7.61 -33.72
CA LYS A 243 12.64 -7.73 -33.55
C LYS A 243 13.03 -8.43 -32.25
N PHE A 244 12.40 -8.11 -31.13
CA PHE A 244 12.70 -8.75 -29.84
C PHE A 244 12.29 -10.24 -29.77
N VAL A 245 11.38 -10.71 -30.65
CA VAL A 245 11.10 -12.14 -30.82
C VAL A 245 12.18 -12.79 -31.67
N ARG A 246 12.62 -12.12 -32.75
CA ARG A 246 13.70 -12.59 -33.63
C ARG A 246 15.03 -12.72 -32.90
N ASP A 247 15.33 -11.77 -32.00
CA ASP A 247 16.49 -11.81 -31.12
C ASP A 247 16.29 -12.70 -29.89
N GLY A 248 15.08 -13.25 -29.72
CA GLY A 248 14.64 -13.95 -28.52
C GLY A 248 15.23 -15.35 -28.34
N PHE A 249 15.03 -15.91 -27.15
CA PHE A 249 15.62 -17.19 -26.77
C PHE A 249 15.11 -18.39 -27.59
N ASN A 250 13.90 -18.29 -28.19
CA ASN A 250 13.40 -19.28 -29.14
C ASN A 250 14.27 -19.41 -30.40
N ARG A 251 14.81 -18.30 -30.90
CA ARG A 251 15.70 -18.27 -32.05
C ARG A 251 17.05 -18.87 -31.69
N LEU A 252 17.60 -18.51 -30.53
CA LEU A 252 18.82 -19.13 -30.01
C LEU A 252 18.67 -20.65 -29.90
N ARG A 253 17.55 -21.11 -29.34
CA ARG A 253 17.21 -22.53 -29.24
C ARG A 253 17.05 -23.23 -30.59
N TRP A 254 16.70 -22.51 -31.65
CA TRP A 254 16.62 -23.05 -33.00
C TRP A 254 18.02 -23.35 -33.55
N THR A 255 19.04 -22.52 -33.27
CA THR A 255 20.42 -22.81 -33.69
C THR A 255 21.00 -24.05 -33.02
N TRP A 256 20.47 -24.42 -31.85
CA TRP A 256 20.89 -25.64 -31.17
C TRP A 256 20.29 -26.90 -31.79
N ARG A 257 19.13 -26.80 -32.45
CA ARG A 257 18.30 -27.98 -32.81
C ARG A 257 18.00 -28.14 -34.30
N TYR A 258 17.92 -27.05 -35.06
CA TYR A 258 17.25 -27.06 -36.37
C TYR A 258 17.95 -26.25 -37.46
N ASP A 259 19.07 -25.57 -37.19
CA ASP A 259 19.77 -24.71 -38.17
C ASP A 259 20.53 -25.44 -39.28
N THR A 260 20.67 -26.76 -39.16
CA THR A 260 21.28 -27.64 -40.16
C THR A 260 20.39 -28.85 -40.41
N PRO A 261 20.39 -29.43 -41.63
CA PRO A 261 19.61 -30.62 -41.93
C PRO A 261 19.87 -31.76 -40.95
N GLU A 262 21.12 -31.98 -40.54
CA GLU A 262 21.52 -33.05 -39.63
C GLU A 262 20.90 -32.87 -38.25
N LYS A 263 21.04 -31.67 -37.66
CA LYS A 263 20.42 -31.37 -36.36
C LYS A 263 18.90 -31.47 -36.44
N TYR A 264 18.29 -30.98 -37.53
CA TYR A 264 16.85 -31.08 -37.74
C TYR A 264 16.36 -32.54 -37.76
N GLN A 265 17.01 -33.37 -38.58
CA GLN A 265 16.69 -34.79 -38.67
C GLN A 265 16.87 -35.50 -37.33
N HIS A 266 17.96 -35.24 -36.60
CA HIS A 266 18.19 -35.83 -35.28
C HIS A 266 17.13 -35.40 -34.26
N SER A 267 16.90 -34.10 -34.14
CA SER A 267 16.05 -33.50 -33.11
C SER A 267 14.59 -33.89 -33.26
N VAL A 268 14.02 -33.82 -34.46
CA VAL A 268 12.60 -34.14 -34.68
C VAL A 268 12.37 -35.65 -34.52
N LYS A 269 13.29 -36.51 -35.00
CA LYS A 269 13.22 -37.97 -34.76
C LYS A 269 13.32 -38.29 -33.27
N GLY A 270 14.25 -37.66 -32.56
CA GLY A 270 14.44 -37.83 -31.13
C GLY A 270 13.19 -37.46 -30.34
N TYR A 271 12.61 -36.30 -30.64
CA TYR A 271 11.34 -35.84 -30.06
C TYR A 271 10.22 -36.88 -30.20
N TYR A 272 9.95 -37.39 -31.41
CA TYR A 272 8.91 -38.40 -31.64
C TYR A 272 9.24 -39.77 -31.02
N ARG A 273 10.51 -40.18 -31.01
CA ARG A 273 10.95 -41.43 -30.37
C ARG A 273 10.78 -41.41 -28.85
N MET A 274 10.98 -40.25 -28.23
CA MET A 274 10.76 -40.07 -26.80
C MET A 274 9.28 -40.16 -26.44
N ILE A 275 8.37 -39.55 -27.22
CA ILE A 275 6.92 -39.68 -27.04
C ILE A 275 6.48 -41.14 -27.23
N SER A 276 6.98 -41.81 -28.27
CA SER A 276 6.72 -43.24 -28.50
C SER A 276 7.22 -44.10 -27.33
N GLY A 277 8.28 -43.66 -26.65
CA GLY A 277 8.76 -44.28 -25.41
C GLY A 277 7.79 -44.14 -24.24
N ILE A 278 7.07 -43.02 -24.13
CA ILE A 278 6.02 -42.81 -23.12
C ILE A 278 4.81 -43.70 -23.42
N ASP A 279 4.39 -43.75 -24.69
CA ASP A 279 3.27 -44.60 -25.15
C ASP A 279 3.45 -46.07 -24.75
N ARG A 280 4.68 -46.59 -24.88
CA ARG A 280 5.04 -47.95 -24.44
C ARG A 280 4.90 -48.17 -22.94
N GLU A 281 5.23 -47.18 -22.12
CA GLU A 281 5.04 -47.30 -20.67
C GLU A 281 3.54 -47.22 -20.30
N ILE A 282 2.74 -46.42 -21.02
CA ILE A 282 1.28 -46.41 -20.87
C ILE A 282 0.69 -47.79 -21.16
N ALA A 283 1.17 -48.48 -22.19
CA ALA A 283 0.72 -49.84 -22.52
C ALA A 283 0.98 -50.81 -21.37
N LYS A 284 2.17 -50.76 -20.76
CA LYS A 284 2.51 -51.59 -19.59
C LYS A 284 1.65 -51.24 -18.36
N ILE A 285 1.40 -49.95 -18.12
CA ILE A 285 0.53 -49.49 -17.02
C ILE A 285 -0.88 -50.05 -17.19
N ARG A 286 -1.46 -49.97 -18.40
CA ARG A 286 -2.80 -50.53 -18.68
C ARG A 286 -2.82 -52.06 -18.56
N GLU A 287 -1.74 -52.73 -18.94
CA GLU A 287 -1.61 -54.17 -18.73
C GLU A 287 -1.59 -54.53 -17.24
N GLU A 288 -0.87 -53.77 -16.40
CA GLU A 288 -0.83 -53.99 -14.96
C GLU A 288 -2.18 -53.73 -14.30
N LEU A 289 -2.89 -52.67 -14.69
CA LEU A 289 -4.28 -52.42 -14.25
C LEU A 289 -5.19 -53.61 -14.56
N LYS A 290 -5.03 -54.22 -15.74
CA LYS A 290 -5.81 -55.41 -16.14
C LYS A 290 -5.42 -56.63 -15.32
N LYS A 291 -4.12 -56.84 -15.06
CA LYS A 291 -3.61 -57.92 -14.20
C LYS A 291 -4.17 -57.83 -12.77
N LYS A 292 -4.29 -56.61 -12.23
CA LYS A 292 -4.85 -56.34 -10.91
C LYS A 292 -6.38 -56.25 -10.86
N GLY A 293 -7.07 -56.30 -12.01
CA GLY A 293 -8.52 -56.17 -12.09
C GLY A 293 -9.05 -54.76 -11.77
N LEU A 294 -8.19 -53.74 -11.88
CA LEU A 294 -8.51 -52.34 -11.61
C LEU A 294 -8.91 -51.57 -12.88
N ASP A 295 -8.71 -52.14 -14.08
CA ASP A 295 -8.90 -51.50 -15.37
C ASP A 295 -10.33 -51.01 -15.63
N LYS A 296 -11.34 -51.65 -15.03
CA LYS A 296 -12.76 -51.27 -15.22
C LYS A 296 -13.21 -50.05 -14.40
N ASN A 297 -12.45 -49.66 -13.38
CA ASN A 297 -12.78 -48.54 -12.50
C ASN A 297 -11.64 -47.51 -12.42
N THR A 298 -10.70 -47.52 -13.37
CA THR A 298 -9.58 -46.58 -13.41
C THR A 298 -9.74 -45.62 -14.57
N VAL A 299 -9.92 -44.33 -14.28
CA VAL A 299 -9.96 -43.25 -15.27
C VAL A 299 -8.54 -42.79 -15.55
N ILE A 300 -8.20 -42.62 -16.83
CA ILE A 300 -6.89 -42.11 -17.26
C ILE A 300 -7.09 -40.75 -17.94
N ILE A 301 -6.40 -39.73 -17.43
CA ILE A 301 -6.34 -38.40 -18.05
C ILE A 301 -4.92 -38.20 -18.56
N LEU A 302 -4.75 -37.87 -19.84
CA LEU A 302 -3.44 -37.58 -20.45
C LEU A 302 -3.42 -36.17 -21.00
N MET A 303 -2.37 -35.40 -20.70
CA MET A 303 -2.19 -34.04 -21.19
C MET A 303 -0.71 -33.68 -21.42
N GLY A 304 -0.41 -32.72 -22.30
CA GLY A 304 0.88 -32.02 -22.35
C GLY A 304 0.91 -30.77 -21.45
N ASP A 305 2.04 -30.44 -20.82
CA ASP A 305 2.15 -29.24 -19.97
C ASP A 305 2.29 -27.93 -20.77
N ASN A 306 2.71 -28.01 -22.03
CA ASN A 306 2.71 -26.93 -23.02
C ASN A 306 2.94 -27.50 -24.44
N GLY A 307 2.66 -26.68 -25.45
CA GLY A 307 3.02 -26.97 -26.83
C GLY A 307 4.50 -26.72 -27.14
N TYR A 308 4.91 -26.96 -28.37
CA TYR A 308 6.30 -26.86 -28.79
C TYR A 308 6.48 -26.51 -30.29
N PHE A 309 7.47 -25.66 -30.60
CA PHE A 309 7.95 -25.40 -31.96
C PHE A 309 8.98 -26.44 -32.40
N LEU A 310 8.76 -27.03 -33.58
CA LEU A 310 9.64 -28.00 -34.23
C LEU A 310 10.40 -27.38 -35.42
N GLY A 311 10.67 -26.07 -35.38
CA GLY A 311 11.36 -25.34 -36.43
C GLY A 311 10.48 -24.37 -37.21
N GLU A 312 9.17 -24.34 -36.95
CA GLU A 312 8.28 -23.36 -37.59
C GLU A 312 8.72 -21.92 -37.27
N ARG A 313 8.67 -21.02 -38.25
CA ARG A 313 9.19 -19.63 -38.15
C ARG A 313 10.66 -19.55 -37.75
N GLN A 314 11.41 -20.63 -37.96
CA GLN A 314 12.77 -20.79 -37.47
C GLN A 314 12.92 -20.59 -35.95
N LEU A 315 11.92 -21.07 -35.20
CA LEU A 315 11.87 -21.06 -33.74
C LEU A 315 11.93 -22.49 -33.19
N ALA A 316 12.43 -22.62 -31.96
CA ALA A 316 12.38 -23.85 -31.20
C ALA A 316 11.96 -23.57 -29.75
N GLY A 317 11.27 -24.51 -29.11
CA GLY A 317 10.85 -24.35 -27.71
C GLY A 317 9.38 -23.96 -27.55
N LYS A 318 9.11 -23.17 -26.52
CA LYS A 318 7.77 -22.75 -26.04
C LYS A 318 7.75 -21.23 -25.79
N TRP A 319 6.90 -20.73 -24.89
CA TRP A 319 6.78 -19.32 -24.43
C TRP A 319 5.92 -18.37 -25.25
N LEU A 320 5.94 -18.42 -26.58
CA LEU A 320 5.09 -17.53 -27.38
C LEU A 320 3.63 -18.01 -27.40
N LEU A 321 2.68 -17.10 -27.64
CA LEU A 321 1.24 -17.40 -27.61
C LEU A 321 0.66 -17.97 -28.92
N TYR A 322 1.53 -18.41 -29.83
CA TYR A 322 1.15 -19.18 -31.02
C TYR A 322 0.61 -20.57 -30.64
N ASP A 323 -0.29 -21.12 -31.47
CA ASP A 323 -0.94 -22.41 -31.24
C ASP A 323 0.06 -23.55 -31.09
N ASN A 324 1.18 -23.49 -31.81
CA ASN A 324 2.27 -24.43 -31.66
C ASN A 324 2.73 -24.56 -30.20
N SER A 325 2.69 -23.48 -29.43
CA SER A 325 3.24 -23.36 -28.06
C SER A 325 2.17 -23.48 -26.97
N ILE A 326 0.90 -23.15 -27.26
CA ILE A 326 -0.19 -23.22 -26.27
C ILE A 326 -1.14 -24.42 -26.44
N ARG A 327 -1.16 -25.11 -27.59
CA ARG A 327 -2.04 -26.28 -27.76
C ARG A 327 -1.32 -27.58 -27.43
N VAL A 328 -2.03 -28.44 -26.71
CA VAL A 328 -1.54 -29.72 -26.19
C VAL A 328 -2.53 -30.85 -26.50
N PRO A 329 -2.12 -32.12 -26.49
CA PRO A 329 -3.09 -33.21 -26.47
C PRO A 329 -3.80 -33.20 -25.12
N LEU A 330 -5.10 -33.51 -25.10
CA LEU A 330 -5.85 -33.81 -23.88
C LEU A 330 -6.83 -34.94 -24.17
N ILE A 331 -6.69 -36.03 -23.41
CA ILE A 331 -7.52 -37.22 -23.51
C ILE A 331 -8.06 -37.54 -22.13
N VAL A 332 -9.37 -37.78 -22.03
CA VAL A 332 -10.00 -38.35 -20.83
C VAL A 332 -10.61 -39.69 -21.21
N PHE A 333 -10.05 -40.77 -20.66
CA PHE A 333 -10.52 -42.13 -20.85
C PHE A 333 -11.21 -42.62 -19.57
N ASP A 334 -12.54 -42.67 -19.58
CA ASP A 334 -13.34 -43.27 -18.51
C ASP A 334 -13.92 -44.63 -18.93
N PRO A 335 -13.38 -45.77 -18.47
CA PRO A 335 -13.84 -47.11 -18.88
C PRO A 335 -15.27 -47.44 -18.39
N ARG A 336 -15.85 -46.61 -17.52
CA ARG A 336 -17.21 -46.77 -17.00
C ARG A 336 -18.26 -46.21 -17.98
N LEU A 337 -17.83 -45.44 -18.98
CA LEU A 337 -18.69 -44.87 -20.02
C LEU A 337 -18.65 -45.73 -21.30
N LYS A 338 -19.81 -46.01 -21.89
CA LYS A 338 -19.92 -46.95 -23.03
C LYS A 338 -19.65 -46.32 -24.41
N LYS A 339 -19.79 -45.00 -24.57
CA LYS A 339 -19.68 -44.28 -25.86
C LYS A 339 -19.17 -42.85 -25.63
N GLN A 340 -17.86 -42.70 -25.49
CA GLN A 340 -17.21 -41.38 -25.47
C GLN A 340 -17.00 -40.89 -26.92
N LYS A 341 -16.97 -39.57 -27.11
CA LYS A 341 -16.77 -38.93 -28.41
C LYS A 341 -15.80 -37.77 -28.25
N ASP A 342 -15.10 -37.43 -29.33
CA ASP A 342 -14.34 -36.20 -29.45
C ASP A 342 -15.20 -34.97 -29.10
N ASN A 343 -14.56 -33.96 -28.54
CA ASN A 343 -15.18 -32.70 -28.18
C ASN A 343 -14.35 -31.50 -28.69
N ASP A 344 -15.04 -30.46 -29.17
CA ASP A 344 -14.43 -29.26 -29.74
C ASP A 344 -14.46 -28.06 -28.76
N ALA A 345 -14.85 -28.25 -27.50
CA ALA A 345 -14.84 -27.21 -26.47
C ALA A 345 -13.40 -26.72 -26.18
N LEU A 346 -13.29 -25.46 -25.72
CA LEU A 346 -12.05 -24.89 -25.21
C LEU A 346 -11.74 -25.48 -23.83
N ALA A 347 -11.09 -26.65 -23.85
CA ALA A 347 -10.64 -27.36 -22.65
C ALA A 347 -9.25 -26.87 -22.23
N LEU A 348 -9.09 -26.57 -20.95
CA LEU A 348 -7.89 -25.94 -20.41
C LEU A 348 -7.14 -26.87 -19.47
N ASN A 349 -5.84 -26.63 -19.30
CA ASN A 349 -5.05 -27.30 -18.26
C ASN A 349 -5.61 -27.09 -16.84
N ILE A 350 -6.18 -25.92 -16.55
CA ILE A 350 -6.86 -25.63 -15.29
C ILE A 350 -8.19 -26.38 -15.11
N ASP A 351 -8.78 -26.96 -16.16
CA ASP A 351 -10.01 -27.76 -16.06
C ASP A 351 -9.73 -29.18 -15.55
N VAL A 352 -8.49 -29.66 -15.71
CA VAL A 352 -8.07 -30.98 -15.24
C VAL A 352 -8.27 -31.16 -13.73
N PRO A 353 -7.78 -30.27 -12.84
CA PRO A 353 -8.02 -30.41 -11.41
C PRO A 353 -9.52 -30.43 -11.06
N SER A 354 -10.35 -29.60 -11.69
CA SER A 354 -11.81 -29.64 -11.52
C SER A 354 -12.42 -30.97 -11.95
N THR A 355 -11.92 -31.54 -13.05
CA THR A 355 -12.35 -32.85 -13.56
C THR A 355 -11.95 -33.98 -12.61
N LEU A 356 -10.76 -33.92 -12.00
CA LEU A 356 -10.29 -34.88 -10.99
C LEU A 356 -11.22 -34.89 -9.76
N LEU A 357 -11.61 -33.72 -9.25
CA LEU A 357 -12.51 -33.63 -8.10
C LEU A 357 -13.94 -34.07 -8.41
N ASP A 358 -14.47 -33.74 -9.60
CA ASP A 358 -15.80 -34.21 -10.05
C ASP A 358 -15.83 -35.75 -10.15
N LEU A 359 -14.79 -36.36 -10.73
CA LEU A 359 -14.63 -37.82 -10.75
C LEU A 359 -14.62 -38.44 -9.35
N ALA A 360 -14.03 -37.74 -8.38
CA ALA A 360 -13.96 -38.16 -6.99
C ALA A 360 -15.25 -37.90 -6.19
N GLY A 361 -16.21 -37.14 -6.74
CA GLY A 361 -17.41 -36.68 -6.05
C GLY A 361 -17.11 -35.66 -4.95
N ILE A 362 -16.06 -34.87 -5.10
CA ILE A 362 -15.63 -33.85 -4.14
C ILE A 362 -16.00 -32.46 -4.69
N PRO A 363 -16.59 -31.56 -3.88
CA PRO A 363 -16.84 -30.19 -4.30
C PRO A 363 -15.56 -29.43 -4.66
N GLN A 364 -15.61 -28.65 -5.74
CA GLN A 364 -14.51 -27.77 -6.15
C GLN A 364 -14.36 -26.58 -5.17
N PRO A 365 -13.12 -26.16 -4.84
CA PRO A 365 -12.85 -24.92 -4.12
C PRO A 365 -13.43 -23.70 -4.85
N LYS A 366 -14.01 -22.76 -4.10
CA LYS A 366 -14.62 -21.54 -4.69
C LYS A 366 -13.64 -20.67 -5.46
N GLY A 367 -12.35 -20.71 -5.11
CA GLY A 367 -11.31 -19.89 -5.75
C GLY A 367 -10.79 -20.45 -7.09
N TRP A 368 -11.06 -21.70 -7.42
CA TRP A 368 -10.61 -22.30 -8.67
C TRP A 368 -11.30 -21.69 -9.88
N GLN A 369 -10.54 -21.47 -10.95
CA GLN A 369 -11.00 -20.83 -12.19
C GLN A 369 -11.26 -21.84 -13.33
N GLY A 370 -10.90 -23.11 -13.11
CA GLY A 370 -11.21 -24.23 -14.00
C GLY A 370 -12.67 -24.71 -13.89
N LYS A 371 -13.14 -25.40 -14.94
CA LYS A 371 -14.46 -26.06 -14.99
C LYS A 371 -14.27 -27.56 -15.24
N SER A 372 -15.03 -28.42 -14.56
CA SER A 372 -14.98 -29.86 -14.82
C SER A 372 -15.40 -30.17 -16.27
N LEU A 373 -14.65 -31.05 -16.94
CA LEU A 373 -14.94 -31.53 -18.29
C LEU A 373 -15.98 -32.68 -18.29
N MET A 374 -16.30 -33.26 -17.14
CA MET A 374 -17.22 -34.39 -17.07
C MET A 374 -18.62 -34.14 -17.64
N PRO A 375 -19.25 -32.94 -17.50
CA PRO A 375 -20.54 -32.67 -18.12
C PRO A 375 -20.53 -32.82 -19.65
N ILE A 376 -19.48 -32.35 -20.31
CA ILE A 376 -19.34 -32.42 -21.77
C ILE A 376 -18.80 -33.77 -22.25
N ILE A 377 -18.13 -34.54 -21.39
CA ILE A 377 -17.75 -35.94 -21.64
C ILE A 377 -18.99 -36.85 -21.58
N LYS A 378 -19.81 -36.72 -20.53
CA LYS A 378 -21.04 -37.52 -20.33
C LYS A 378 -22.09 -37.21 -21.40
N ASN A 379 -22.19 -35.94 -21.81
CA ASN A 379 -23.08 -35.51 -22.87
C ASN A 379 -22.40 -34.44 -23.75
N PRO A 380 -21.89 -34.80 -24.95
CA PRO A 380 -21.25 -33.86 -25.87
C PRO A 380 -22.11 -32.71 -26.37
N LYS A 381 -23.44 -32.74 -26.14
CA LYS A 381 -24.36 -31.63 -26.47
C LYS A 381 -24.50 -30.60 -25.36
N THR A 382 -23.91 -30.83 -24.18
CA THR A 382 -23.93 -29.88 -23.07
C THR A 382 -23.19 -28.61 -23.47
N ASP A 383 -23.79 -27.45 -23.25
CA ASP A 383 -23.10 -26.17 -23.40
C ASP A 383 -22.06 -26.02 -22.29
N PHE A 384 -20.80 -25.77 -22.66
CA PHE A 384 -19.70 -25.59 -21.70
C PHE A 384 -19.62 -24.14 -21.18
N GLU A 385 -20.40 -23.23 -21.78
CA GLU A 385 -20.49 -21.82 -21.41
C GLU A 385 -19.10 -21.16 -21.33
N ARG A 386 -18.26 -21.39 -22.34
CA ARG A 386 -16.93 -20.79 -22.49
C ARG A 386 -16.61 -20.60 -23.97
N ASP A 387 -16.72 -19.37 -24.43
CA ASP A 387 -16.46 -18.96 -25.82
C ASP A 387 -15.11 -18.26 -26.00
N THR A 388 -14.61 -17.63 -24.93
CA THR A 388 -13.36 -16.87 -24.89
C THR A 388 -12.54 -17.27 -23.68
N ILE A 389 -11.23 -17.47 -23.88
CA ILE A 389 -10.26 -17.76 -22.82
C ILE A 389 -9.17 -16.71 -22.79
N LEU A 390 -8.54 -16.54 -21.62
CA LEU A 390 -7.28 -15.81 -21.49
C LEU A 390 -6.12 -16.77 -21.81
N ILE A 391 -5.09 -16.25 -22.48
CA ILE A 391 -3.81 -16.92 -22.67
C ILE A 391 -2.69 -15.93 -22.33
N GLU A 392 -1.68 -16.36 -21.60
CA GLU A 392 -0.66 -15.46 -21.09
C GLU A 392 0.66 -16.17 -20.79
N HIS A 393 1.74 -15.41 -20.76
CA HIS A 393 2.88 -15.72 -19.91
C HIS A 393 3.46 -14.42 -19.36
N LEU A 394 3.67 -14.38 -18.06
CA LEU A 394 4.02 -13.15 -17.34
C LEU A 394 5.46 -13.16 -16.84
N TRP A 395 6.19 -14.25 -17.11
CA TRP A 395 7.59 -14.35 -16.75
C TRP A 395 8.42 -13.30 -17.50
N GLU A 396 8.96 -12.36 -16.73
CA GLU A 396 9.85 -11.32 -17.21
C GLU A 396 11.31 -11.80 -17.18
N PHE A 397 11.82 -12.15 -18.36
CA PHE A 397 13.19 -12.64 -18.53
C PHE A 397 13.84 -12.01 -19.76
N GLU A 398 15.15 -11.73 -19.65
CA GLU A 398 15.94 -11.16 -20.75
C GLU A 398 15.85 -12.10 -21.98
N ASN A 399 15.26 -11.59 -23.07
CA ASN A 399 15.02 -12.31 -24.34
C ASN A 399 13.84 -13.30 -24.38
N ILE A 400 12.93 -13.30 -23.40
CA ILE A 400 11.63 -13.96 -23.49
C ILE A 400 10.54 -12.92 -23.24
N PRO A 401 9.92 -12.35 -24.29
CA PRO A 401 9.04 -11.20 -24.14
C PRO A 401 7.68 -11.61 -23.56
N PRO A 402 7.29 -11.16 -22.34
CA PRO A 402 5.99 -11.50 -21.76
C PRO A 402 4.84 -11.05 -22.65
N SER A 403 3.78 -11.85 -22.74
CA SER A 403 2.63 -11.56 -23.59
C SER A 403 1.32 -12.05 -22.97
N GLU A 404 0.23 -11.38 -23.32
CA GLU A 404 -1.10 -11.65 -22.80
C GLU A 404 -2.15 -11.41 -23.89
N GLY A 405 -3.25 -12.15 -23.85
CA GLY A 405 -4.26 -12.07 -24.89
C GLY A 405 -5.46 -12.96 -24.65
N VAL A 406 -6.37 -12.94 -25.62
CA VAL A 406 -7.59 -13.76 -25.61
C VAL A 406 -7.69 -14.62 -26.85
N ARG A 407 -8.30 -15.78 -26.66
CA ARG A 407 -8.51 -16.76 -27.73
C ARG A 407 -9.92 -17.28 -27.69
N THR A 408 -10.56 -17.37 -28.84
CA THR A 408 -11.83 -18.07 -29.06
C THR A 408 -11.59 -19.29 -29.95
N LYS A 409 -12.66 -19.96 -30.35
CA LYS A 409 -12.58 -21.00 -31.38
C LYS A 409 -12.06 -20.46 -32.71
N ASP A 410 -12.50 -19.27 -33.10
CA ASP A 410 -12.32 -18.73 -34.45
C ASP A 410 -11.31 -17.57 -34.51
N TRP A 411 -10.93 -16.99 -33.37
CA TRP A 411 -10.10 -15.78 -33.33
C TRP A 411 -9.05 -15.87 -32.22
N LYS A 412 -7.94 -15.17 -32.41
CA LYS A 412 -6.93 -14.95 -31.37
C LYS A 412 -6.40 -13.53 -31.43
N TYR A 413 -6.25 -12.93 -30.26
CA TYR A 413 -5.61 -11.63 -30.05
C TYR A 413 -4.58 -11.76 -28.94
N PHE A 414 -3.40 -11.17 -29.10
CA PHE A 414 -2.47 -10.96 -27.99
C PHE A 414 -1.58 -9.74 -28.22
N ARG A 415 -0.95 -9.27 -27.14
CA ARG A 415 0.00 -8.17 -27.13
C ARG A 415 1.19 -8.49 -26.23
N TYR A 416 2.29 -7.77 -26.42
CA TYR A 416 3.46 -7.90 -25.54
C TYR A 416 3.32 -6.97 -24.33
N VAL A 417 3.56 -7.49 -23.13
CA VAL A 417 3.25 -6.80 -21.86
C VAL A 417 4.13 -5.57 -21.68
N ASN A 418 5.42 -5.64 -22.02
CA ASN A 418 6.36 -4.55 -21.75
C ASN A 418 6.27 -3.41 -22.78
N ASP A 419 5.75 -3.67 -23.98
CA ASP A 419 5.42 -2.67 -25.00
C ASP A 419 4.17 -3.13 -25.74
N GLN A 420 3.03 -2.56 -25.35
CA GLN A 420 1.72 -2.96 -25.88
C GLN A 420 1.43 -2.41 -27.27
N SER A 421 2.32 -1.58 -27.84
CA SER A 421 2.20 -1.16 -29.24
C SER A 421 2.46 -2.30 -30.22
N PHE A 422 3.09 -3.38 -29.75
CA PHE A 422 3.20 -4.65 -30.47
C PHE A 422 2.04 -5.57 -30.09
N GLU A 423 1.17 -5.82 -31.06
CA GLU A 423 0.02 -6.72 -30.90
C GLU A 423 -0.29 -7.48 -32.20
N GLU A 424 -0.98 -8.61 -32.03
CA GLU A 424 -1.25 -9.57 -33.08
C GLU A 424 -2.72 -10.00 -33.04
N LEU A 425 -3.39 -9.99 -34.19
CA LEU A 425 -4.79 -10.41 -34.36
C LEU A 425 -4.90 -11.41 -35.51
N TYR A 426 -5.47 -12.59 -35.23
CA TYR A 426 -5.62 -13.68 -36.19
C TYR A 426 -7.06 -14.18 -36.25
N ASN A 427 -7.54 -14.46 -37.46
CA ASN A 427 -8.76 -15.21 -37.71
C ASN A 427 -8.38 -16.68 -37.91
N LEU A 428 -8.43 -17.48 -36.85
CA LEU A 428 -8.01 -18.89 -36.85
C LEU A 428 -8.87 -19.79 -37.74
N LYS A 429 -10.10 -19.38 -38.07
CA LYS A 429 -10.97 -20.13 -38.98
C LYS A 429 -10.45 -20.09 -40.41
N ASP A 430 -10.01 -18.92 -40.87
CA ASP A 430 -9.53 -18.70 -42.24
C ASP A 430 -8.00 -18.76 -42.35
N ASP A 431 -7.29 -18.52 -41.24
CA ASP A 431 -5.83 -18.56 -41.10
C ASP A 431 -5.41 -19.37 -39.85
N PRO A 432 -5.59 -20.70 -39.87
CA PRO A 432 -5.25 -21.57 -38.73
C PRO A 432 -3.74 -21.66 -38.46
N LYS A 433 -2.90 -21.16 -39.38
CA LYS A 433 -1.44 -21.15 -39.26
C LYS A 433 -0.91 -19.82 -38.74
N GLU A 434 -1.76 -18.82 -38.52
CA GLU A 434 -1.40 -17.52 -37.92
C GLU A 434 -0.34 -16.76 -38.74
N ILE A 435 -0.57 -16.66 -40.05
CA ILE A 435 0.38 -16.05 -40.99
C ILE A 435 0.11 -14.56 -41.14
N ASN A 436 -1.15 -14.15 -41.21
CA ASN A 436 -1.57 -12.80 -41.53
C ASN A 436 -2.03 -12.07 -40.27
N ASN A 437 -1.14 -11.25 -39.69
CA ASN A 437 -1.52 -10.38 -38.57
C ASN A 437 -2.44 -9.24 -39.05
N LEU A 438 -3.69 -9.26 -38.59
CA LEU A 438 -4.75 -8.31 -38.97
C LEU A 438 -4.79 -7.06 -38.09
N ALA A 439 -3.92 -6.91 -37.09
CA ALA A 439 -3.99 -5.81 -36.12
C ALA A 439 -3.84 -4.42 -36.75
N LYS A 440 -3.10 -4.31 -37.86
CA LYS A 440 -2.91 -3.05 -38.60
C LYS A 440 -3.92 -2.83 -39.72
N ASP A 441 -4.82 -3.79 -39.96
CA ASP A 441 -5.86 -3.67 -40.97
C ASP A 441 -7.08 -2.94 -40.40
N SER A 442 -7.37 -1.75 -40.93
CA SER A 442 -8.46 -0.89 -40.48
C SER A 442 -9.83 -1.54 -40.58
N LYS A 443 -10.01 -2.56 -41.45
CA LYS A 443 -11.26 -3.34 -41.55
C LYS A 443 -11.58 -4.10 -40.25
N TYR A 444 -10.57 -4.41 -39.45
CA TYR A 444 -10.71 -5.20 -38.21
C TYR A 444 -10.57 -4.35 -36.94
N ALA A 445 -10.53 -3.02 -37.04
CA ALA A 445 -10.34 -2.12 -35.90
C ALA A 445 -11.36 -2.34 -34.76
N ASP A 446 -12.65 -2.49 -35.08
CA ASP A 446 -13.69 -2.75 -34.07
C ASP A 446 -13.50 -4.11 -33.37
N LYS A 447 -13.03 -5.12 -34.13
CA LYS A 447 -12.74 -6.46 -33.58
C LYS A 447 -11.53 -6.42 -32.66
N LEU A 448 -10.47 -5.73 -33.08
CA LEU A 448 -9.26 -5.50 -32.29
C LEU A 448 -9.60 -4.81 -30.97
N GLU A 449 -10.36 -3.73 -31.02
CA GLU A 449 -10.77 -2.98 -29.83
C GLU A 449 -11.66 -3.79 -28.89
N SER A 450 -12.58 -4.59 -29.45
CA SER A 450 -13.39 -5.54 -28.66
C SER A 450 -12.52 -6.55 -27.92
N PHE A 451 -11.49 -7.13 -28.57
CA PHE A 451 -10.58 -8.06 -27.92
C PHE A 451 -9.62 -7.41 -26.93
N ARG A 452 -9.15 -6.18 -27.16
CA ARG A 452 -8.41 -5.40 -26.15
C ARG A 452 -9.23 -5.22 -24.87
N LYS A 453 -10.49 -4.79 -25.01
CA LYS A 453 -11.42 -4.64 -23.87
C LYS A 453 -11.68 -5.97 -23.17
N LYS A 454 -11.94 -7.04 -23.93
CA LYS A 454 -12.17 -8.37 -23.36
C LYS A 454 -10.93 -8.90 -22.64
N THR A 455 -9.74 -8.68 -23.21
CA THR A 455 -8.46 -8.98 -22.56
C THR A 455 -8.38 -8.26 -21.23
N ASN A 456 -8.42 -6.92 -21.22
CA ASN A 456 -8.35 -6.10 -20.00
C ASN A 456 -9.38 -6.53 -18.93
N SER A 457 -10.61 -6.86 -19.33
CA SER A 457 -11.64 -7.37 -18.42
C SER A 457 -11.23 -8.68 -17.76
N LEU A 458 -10.74 -9.66 -18.54
CA LEU A 458 -10.29 -10.95 -18.03
C LEU A 458 -9.01 -10.81 -17.19
N LEU A 459 -8.09 -9.89 -17.52
CA LEU A 459 -6.90 -9.64 -16.70
C LEU A 459 -7.31 -9.21 -15.29
N LEU A 460 -8.33 -8.36 -15.16
CA LEU A 460 -8.84 -7.89 -13.86
C LEU A 460 -9.65 -8.98 -13.14
N GLU A 461 -10.56 -9.66 -13.84
CA GLU A 461 -11.40 -10.74 -13.28
C GLU A 461 -10.59 -11.91 -12.73
N LEU A 462 -9.51 -12.28 -13.42
CA LEU A 462 -8.65 -13.41 -13.07
C LEU A 462 -7.47 -12.99 -12.19
N SER A 463 -7.39 -11.73 -11.77
CA SER A 463 -6.40 -11.28 -10.79
C SER A 463 -6.98 -11.26 -9.37
N ASP A 464 -6.10 -11.29 -8.38
CA ASP A 464 -6.45 -11.11 -6.97
C ASP A 464 -5.69 -9.95 -6.30
N ASP A 465 -5.82 -9.83 -4.98
CA ASP A 465 -5.19 -8.79 -4.18
C ASP A 465 -3.66 -8.90 -4.13
N TYR A 466 -3.10 -10.10 -4.35
CA TYR A 466 -1.65 -10.33 -4.36
C TYR A 466 -0.95 -9.74 -5.59
N SER A 467 -1.69 -9.57 -6.69
CA SER A 467 -1.19 -9.02 -7.97
C SER A 467 -1.53 -7.54 -8.17
N LYS A 468 -2.18 -6.90 -7.19
CA LYS A 468 -2.57 -5.49 -7.23
C LYS A 468 -1.35 -4.59 -7.45
N GLY A 469 -1.50 -3.54 -8.26
CA GLY A 469 -0.42 -2.57 -8.48
C GLY A 469 -0.31 -1.55 -7.33
N PRO A 470 0.82 -0.82 -7.24
CA PRO A 470 0.97 0.29 -6.30
C PRO A 470 -0.13 1.33 -6.42
N SER A 471 -0.38 2.06 -5.33
CA SER A 471 -1.47 3.03 -5.22
C SER A 471 -1.02 4.33 -4.53
N ASN A 472 -1.92 5.31 -4.47
CA ASN A 472 -1.68 6.59 -3.80
C ASN A 472 -0.36 7.25 -4.23
N LEU A 473 -0.16 7.31 -5.54
CA LEU A 473 1.01 7.89 -6.18
C LEU A 473 1.21 9.35 -5.77
N ILE A 474 2.46 9.73 -5.55
CA ILE A 474 2.88 11.11 -5.29
C ILE A 474 4.00 11.50 -6.24
N VAL A 475 3.98 12.77 -6.65
CA VAL A 475 5.13 13.48 -7.20
C VAL A 475 5.29 14.74 -6.36
N GLU A 476 6.50 15.07 -5.88
CA GLU A 476 6.72 16.22 -4.97
C GLU A 476 5.80 16.18 -3.73
N TRP A 477 5.57 14.99 -3.17
CA TRP A 477 4.60 14.76 -2.08
C TRP A 477 3.13 15.15 -2.39
N ILE A 478 2.83 15.54 -3.63
CA ILE A 478 1.50 15.93 -4.09
C ILE A 478 0.77 14.70 -4.64
N ARG A 479 -0.34 14.33 -3.98
CA ARG A 479 -1.20 13.19 -4.35
C ARG A 479 -2.10 13.50 -5.55
N ASN A 480 -2.56 14.75 -5.64
CA ASN A 480 -3.43 15.23 -6.70
C ASN A 480 -2.76 16.39 -7.45
N THR A 481 -2.23 16.07 -8.62
CA THR A 481 -1.48 17.00 -9.48
C THR A 481 -2.40 17.89 -10.34
N ALA A 482 -3.72 17.71 -10.27
CA ALA A 482 -4.65 18.50 -11.07
C ALA A 482 -4.58 19.98 -10.68
N GLY A 483 -4.22 20.83 -11.64
CA GLY A 483 -4.08 22.28 -11.41
C GLY A 483 -2.80 22.68 -10.67
N VAL A 484 -1.89 21.74 -10.41
CA VAL A 484 -0.58 21.99 -9.80
C VAL A 484 0.52 21.88 -10.85
N THR A 485 1.47 22.81 -10.84
CA THR A 485 2.65 22.77 -11.72
C THR A 485 3.91 22.50 -10.91
N ILE A 486 4.60 21.42 -11.23
CA ILE A 486 5.83 20.97 -10.56
C ILE A 486 6.99 21.91 -10.90
N ILE A 487 7.61 22.53 -9.90
CA ILE A 487 8.67 23.53 -10.13
C ILE A 487 10.08 22.97 -9.96
N ASP A 488 10.23 21.84 -9.27
CA ASP A 488 11.48 21.12 -9.20
C ASP A 488 11.80 20.46 -10.55
N ASP A 489 13.05 20.53 -10.98
CA ASP A 489 13.49 20.01 -12.27
C ASP A 489 13.83 18.51 -12.24
N LYS A 490 13.88 17.92 -11.03
CA LYS A 490 14.16 16.51 -10.77
C LYS A 490 13.17 15.89 -9.77
N PRO A 491 11.86 16.03 -10.00
CA PRO A 491 10.87 15.78 -8.97
C PRO A 491 10.92 14.36 -8.42
N GLU A 492 10.64 14.19 -7.13
CA GLU A 492 10.60 12.85 -6.53
C GLU A 492 9.26 12.15 -6.69
N TYR A 493 9.33 10.86 -7.00
CA TYR A 493 8.19 9.96 -7.09
C TYR A 493 8.05 9.13 -5.80
N GLY A 494 6.81 8.79 -5.45
CA GLY A 494 6.51 7.88 -4.35
C GLY A 494 5.18 7.15 -4.51
N TRP A 495 5.02 6.03 -3.80
CA TRP A 495 3.82 5.19 -3.86
C TRP A 495 3.62 4.37 -2.58
N VAL A 496 2.37 3.97 -2.35
CA VAL A 496 2.00 2.99 -1.34
C VAL A 496 2.03 1.59 -1.95
N VAL A 497 2.81 0.70 -1.32
CA VAL A 497 2.92 -0.71 -1.69
C VAL A 497 1.60 -1.43 -1.33
N PRO A 498 1.07 -2.31 -2.19
CA PRO A 498 -0.16 -3.05 -1.93
C PRO A 498 0.03 -4.08 -0.80
N GLU A 499 -0.99 -4.24 0.06
CA GLU A 499 -0.97 -5.17 1.20
C GLU A 499 -0.59 -6.60 0.81
N GLY A 500 -1.11 -7.10 -0.32
CA GLY A 500 -0.81 -8.45 -0.80
C GLY A 500 0.66 -8.70 -1.15
N ALA A 501 1.44 -7.67 -1.49
CA ALA A 501 2.87 -7.82 -1.73
C ALA A 501 3.67 -7.99 -0.43
N VAL A 502 3.11 -7.56 0.71
CA VAL A 502 3.73 -7.52 2.04
C VAL A 502 4.95 -6.58 2.09
N THR A 503 5.97 -6.85 1.29
CA THR A 503 7.21 -6.06 1.16
C THR A 503 7.64 -6.01 -0.29
N GLN A 504 8.14 -4.86 -0.74
CA GLN A 504 8.74 -4.68 -2.05
C GLN A 504 10.22 -5.09 -2.02
N SER A 505 10.69 -5.77 -3.06
CA SER A 505 12.13 -6.05 -3.29
C SER A 505 12.71 -5.33 -4.51
N ALA A 506 11.86 -4.95 -5.47
CA ALA A 506 12.24 -4.17 -6.63
C ALA A 506 11.06 -3.37 -7.16
N TYR A 507 11.34 -2.34 -7.97
CA TYR A 507 10.35 -1.56 -8.69
C TYR A 507 10.78 -1.27 -10.13
N GLN A 508 9.81 -0.89 -10.95
CA GLN A 508 10.03 -0.26 -12.25
C GLN A 508 9.07 0.91 -12.43
N LEU A 509 9.64 2.07 -12.77
CA LEU A 509 8.94 3.30 -13.02
C LEU A 509 9.03 3.66 -14.51
N LEU A 510 7.88 4.03 -15.08
CA LEU A 510 7.77 4.55 -16.44
C LEU A 510 7.29 5.99 -16.40
N VAL A 511 7.98 6.89 -17.11
CA VAL A 511 7.56 8.27 -17.41
C VAL A 511 7.49 8.43 -18.92
N ALA A 512 6.37 8.95 -19.42
CA ALA A 512 6.15 9.17 -20.83
C ALA A 512 5.74 10.60 -21.15
N SER A 513 6.05 11.03 -22.37
CA SER A 513 5.70 12.34 -22.91
C SER A 513 4.23 12.44 -23.34
N THR A 514 3.53 11.32 -23.52
CA THR A 514 2.13 11.31 -23.92
C THR A 514 1.34 10.22 -23.21
N LYS A 515 0.02 10.45 -23.08
CA LYS A 515 -0.91 9.46 -22.54
C LYS A 515 -0.92 8.16 -23.36
N GLU A 516 -0.83 8.26 -24.68
CA GLU A 516 -0.80 7.09 -25.56
C GLU A 516 0.41 6.19 -25.28
N LYS A 517 1.62 6.78 -25.11
CA LYS A 517 2.83 6.01 -24.83
C LYS A 517 2.75 5.31 -23.49
N ILE A 518 2.36 6.03 -22.42
CA ILE A 518 2.26 5.40 -21.09
C ILE A 518 1.17 4.34 -21.04
N ASP A 519 0.05 4.51 -21.75
CA ASP A 519 -1.02 3.51 -21.81
C ASP A 519 -0.53 2.22 -22.50
N ASN A 520 0.44 2.34 -23.43
CA ASN A 520 1.11 1.23 -24.08
C ASN A 520 2.35 0.68 -23.33
N ASN A 521 2.57 1.09 -22.07
CA ASN A 521 3.75 0.73 -21.26
C ASN A 521 5.10 1.25 -21.83
N ILE A 522 5.08 2.32 -22.60
CA ILE A 522 6.28 2.96 -23.15
C ILE A 522 6.66 4.16 -22.27
N GLY A 523 7.79 4.05 -21.57
CA GLY A 523 8.40 5.16 -20.81
C GLY A 523 9.50 5.85 -21.62
N ASP A 524 9.12 6.67 -22.61
CA ASP A 524 10.08 7.31 -23.52
C ASP A 524 10.88 8.46 -22.91
N VAL A 525 10.40 9.01 -21.80
CA VAL A 525 11.09 10.04 -21.01
C VAL A 525 11.96 9.37 -19.94
N TRP A 526 11.41 8.33 -19.30
CA TRP A 526 12.16 7.49 -18.38
C TRP A 526 11.58 6.08 -18.31
N ASN A 527 12.45 5.08 -18.37
CA ASN A 527 12.15 3.71 -17.95
C ASN A 527 13.28 3.30 -17.03
N SER A 528 13.00 3.13 -15.74
CA SER A 528 14.03 2.79 -14.75
C SER A 528 14.62 1.39 -14.95
N GLY A 529 13.97 0.54 -15.75
CA GLY A 529 14.18 -0.91 -15.68
C GLY A 529 13.81 -1.46 -14.29
N GLN A 530 14.22 -2.69 -14.00
CA GLN A 530 14.02 -3.27 -12.67
C GLN A 530 15.12 -2.77 -11.72
N ILE A 531 14.75 -1.91 -10.78
CA ILE A 531 15.64 -1.44 -9.71
C ILE A 531 15.41 -2.29 -8.46
N ARG A 532 16.45 -3.00 -8.00
CA ARG A 532 16.41 -3.82 -6.77
C ARG A 532 16.53 -2.93 -5.53
N SER A 533 15.39 -2.50 -5.02
CA SER A 533 15.27 -1.67 -3.83
C SER A 533 13.88 -1.81 -3.21
N ASN A 534 13.83 -1.71 -1.88
CA ASN A 534 12.60 -1.61 -1.11
C ASN A 534 12.15 -0.15 -0.87
N VAL A 535 12.87 0.83 -1.43
CA VAL A 535 12.47 2.24 -1.36
C VAL A 535 11.22 2.47 -2.23
N SER A 536 10.26 3.22 -1.70
CA SER A 536 8.97 3.53 -2.35
C SER A 536 8.58 5.00 -2.25
N THR A 537 9.49 5.85 -1.79
CA THR A 537 9.36 7.30 -1.61
C THR A 537 10.72 7.93 -1.89
N GLU A 538 10.77 9.22 -2.26
CA GLU A 538 12.04 9.91 -2.56
C GLU A 538 12.80 9.34 -3.77
N ILE A 539 12.08 8.87 -4.81
CA ILE A 539 12.72 8.41 -6.05
C ILE A 539 12.87 9.62 -6.99
N GLU A 540 14.05 10.25 -6.98
CA GLU A 540 14.40 11.35 -7.89
C GLU A 540 14.27 10.93 -9.37
N HIS A 541 13.80 11.85 -10.22
CA HIS A 541 13.68 11.60 -11.66
C HIS A 541 15.04 11.31 -12.32
N GLY A 542 15.21 10.08 -12.81
CA GLY A 542 16.44 9.61 -13.46
C GLY A 542 16.42 9.63 -15.00
N GLY A 543 15.41 10.24 -15.61
CA GLY A 543 15.18 10.22 -17.06
C GLY A 543 15.77 11.39 -17.84
N THR A 544 15.27 11.60 -19.05
CA THR A 544 15.58 12.82 -19.82
C THR A 544 15.06 14.06 -19.09
N GLN A 545 15.78 15.18 -19.22
CA GLN A 545 15.39 16.46 -18.62
C GLN A 545 13.94 16.83 -18.96
N LEU A 546 13.16 17.16 -17.94
CA LEU A 546 11.77 17.57 -18.05
C LEU A 546 11.70 19.04 -18.52
N LYS A 547 10.69 19.37 -19.33
CA LYS A 547 10.55 20.71 -19.92
C LYS A 547 9.37 21.44 -19.29
N SER A 548 9.56 22.72 -18.99
CA SER A 548 8.50 23.60 -18.50
C SER A 548 7.29 23.63 -19.44
N SER A 549 6.09 23.72 -18.85
CA SER A 549 4.78 23.71 -19.53
C SER A 549 4.41 22.41 -20.25
N GLU A 550 5.25 21.38 -20.23
CA GLU A 550 4.91 20.06 -20.76
C GLU A 550 4.20 19.21 -19.69
N THR A 551 3.30 18.34 -20.14
CA THR A 551 2.62 17.35 -19.29
C THR A 551 3.19 15.97 -19.55
N TYR A 552 3.59 15.31 -18.46
CA TYR A 552 4.11 13.97 -18.45
C TYR A 552 3.15 13.03 -17.75
N TYR A 553 3.32 11.73 -17.99
CA TYR A 553 2.50 10.70 -17.41
C TYR A 553 3.38 9.60 -16.86
N TRP A 554 3.08 9.13 -15.66
CA TRP A 554 3.89 8.10 -15.04
C TRP A 554 3.06 7.02 -14.36
N LYS A 555 3.70 5.87 -14.17
CA LYS A 555 3.18 4.73 -13.40
C LYS A 555 4.32 3.84 -12.93
N VAL A 556 4.03 2.98 -11.97
CA VAL A 556 5.01 2.10 -11.33
C VAL A 556 4.44 0.70 -11.15
N ARG A 557 5.30 -0.33 -11.24
CA ARG A 557 5.01 -1.71 -10.80
C ARG A 557 6.15 -2.21 -9.92
N ILE A 558 5.89 -3.28 -9.18
CA ILE A 558 6.83 -3.79 -8.17
C ILE A 558 7.01 -5.30 -8.26
N TRP A 559 8.07 -5.78 -7.62
CA TRP A 559 8.27 -7.17 -7.27
C TRP A 559 8.23 -7.33 -5.76
N ASP A 560 7.53 -8.36 -5.28
CA ASP A 560 7.53 -8.72 -3.85
C ASP A 560 8.86 -9.38 -3.44
N GLN A 561 9.02 -9.70 -2.14
CA GLN A 561 10.19 -10.42 -1.60
C GLN A 561 10.46 -11.79 -2.24
N ASP A 562 9.44 -12.41 -2.79
CA ASP A 562 9.50 -13.69 -3.50
C ASP A 562 9.64 -13.48 -5.02
N ASN A 563 9.99 -12.26 -5.45
CA ASN A 563 10.18 -11.88 -6.85
C ASN A 563 8.93 -12.07 -7.73
N ARG A 564 7.73 -11.96 -7.14
CA ARG A 564 6.46 -12.00 -7.87
C ARG A 564 6.07 -10.60 -8.33
N LEU A 565 5.68 -10.50 -9.60
CA LEU A 565 5.40 -9.23 -10.28
C LEU A 565 3.98 -8.72 -9.99
N SER A 566 3.85 -7.44 -9.68
CA SER A 566 2.55 -6.75 -9.60
C SER A 566 2.09 -6.23 -10.96
N ARG A 567 0.79 -5.92 -11.07
CA ARG A 567 0.31 -5.02 -12.13
C ARG A 567 0.94 -3.63 -11.98
N TYR A 568 0.91 -2.84 -13.06
CA TYR A 568 1.17 -1.41 -12.96
C TYR A 568 0.10 -0.71 -12.13
N SER A 569 0.50 0.37 -11.44
CA SER A 569 -0.40 1.35 -10.85
C SER A 569 -1.29 2.00 -11.91
N LYS A 570 -2.32 2.72 -11.47
CA LYS A 570 -3.00 3.67 -12.35
C LYS A 570 -2.00 4.75 -12.79
N THR A 571 -2.13 5.23 -14.01
CA THR A 571 -1.34 6.35 -14.53
C THR A 571 -1.71 7.64 -13.81
N GLN A 572 -0.72 8.42 -13.39
CA GLN A 572 -0.89 9.78 -12.87
C GLN A 572 -0.21 10.77 -13.82
N PRO A 573 -0.89 11.83 -14.28
CA PRO A 573 -0.27 12.91 -15.03
C PRO A 573 0.40 13.92 -14.09
N PHE A 574 1.38 14.68 -14.57
CA PHE A 574 1.89 15.89 -13.90
C PHE A 574 2.38 16.89 -14.94
N THR A 575 2.30 18.18 -14.63
CA THR A 575 2.69 19.26 -15.54
C THR A 575 3.85 20.03 -14.92
N MET A 576 4.90 20.29 -15.69
CA MET A 576 6.04 21.08 -15.22
C MET A 576 5.73 22.58 -15.29
N GLY A 577 6.12 23.30 -14.24
CA GLY A 577 6.15 24.76 -14.16
C GLY A 577 7.48 25.34 -14.59
N SER A 578 7.65 26.64 -14.35
CA SER A 578 8.93 27.33 -14.48
C SER A 578 9.72 27.20 -13.18
N PRO A 579 11.04 26.98 -13.23
CA PRO A 579 11.89 26.98 -12.04
C PRO A 579 11.74 28.27 -11.22
N LYS A 580 11.81 28.15 -9.90
CA LYS A 580 11.77 29.28 -8.95
C LYS A 580 13.00 29.28 -8.06
N ALA A 581 13.13 30.30 -7.22
CA ALA A 581 14.17 30.35 -6.19
C ALA A 581 13.95 29.29 -5.09
N THR A 582 12.69 28.97 -4.78
CA THR A 582 12.29 27.87 -3.89
C THR A 582 12.29 26.55 -4.64
N ILE A 583 12.52 25.44 -3.94
CA ILE A 583 12.46 24.08 -4.54
C ILE A 583 11.12 23.40 -4.27
N THR A 584 10.38 23.81 -3.22
CA THR A 584 9.11 23.15 -2.88
C THR A 584 7.98 23.55 -3.83
N THR A 585 7.40 22.56 -4.51
CA THR A 585 6.19 22.73 -5.30
C THR A 585 4.95 23.01 -4.42
N PRO A 586 4.21 24.13 -4.61
CA PRO A 586 2.94 24.40 -3.90
C PRO A 586 1.84 23.44 -4.32
N ASN A 587 1.00 23.06 -3.35
CA ASN A 587 -0.24 22.33 -3.63
C ASN A 587 -1.39 23.30 -4.00
N SER A 588 -2.50 22.73 -4.44
CA SER A 588 -3.72 23.43 -4.83
C SER A 588 -4.54 23.91 -3.63
N PHE A 589 -5.42 24.89 -3.87
CA PHE A 589 -6.43 25.35 -2.91
C PHE A 589 -7.76 24.63 -3.13
N GLN A 590 -8.51 24.45 -2.05
CA GLN A 590 -9.84 23.86 -2.06
C GLN A 590 -10.88 24.86 -1.53
N ILE A 591 -12.12 24.69 -1.98
CA ILE A 591 -13.28 25.46 -1.54
C ILE A 591 -14.39 24.49 -1.16
N ASP A 592 -14.63 24.37 0.14
CA ASP A 592 -15.76 23.63 0.67
C ASP A 592 -17.04 24.47 0.59
N LYS A 593 -18.07 23.90 -0.05
CA LYS A 593 -19.39 24.52 -0.19
C LYS A 593 -20.32 24.01 0.90
N ILE A 594 -20.41 24.75 2.01
CA ILE A 594 -21.08 24.32 3.23
C ILE A 594 -22.52 24.86 3.25
N LYS A 595 -23.49 23.95 3.37
CA LYS A 595 -24.90 24.29 3.60
C LYS A 595 -25.17 24.52 5.09
N PRO A 596 -26.17 25.34 5.45
CA PRO A 596 -26.55 25.52 6.84
C PRO A 596 -26.94 24.20 7.51
N VAL A 597 -26.46 23.94 8.72
CA VAL A 597 -26.92 22.84 9.57
C VAL A 597 -28.17 23.22 10.37
N LEU A 598 -28.35 24.53 10.61
CA LEU A 598 -29.56 25.10 11.21
C LEU A 598 -29.98 26.34 10.45
N PHE A 599 -31.29 26.45 10.19
CA PHE A 599 -31.91 27.60 9.54
C PHE A 599 -33.24 27.91 10.21
N GLU A 600 -33.38 29.11 10.76
CA GLU A 600 -34.55 29.51 11.53
C GLU A 600 -34.99 30.91 11.18
N LYS A 601 -36.30 31.14 11.11
CA LYS A 601 -36.86 32.48 11.03
C LYS A 601 -37.19 32.96 12.44
N ARG A 602 -36.51 34.01 12.90
CA ARG A 602 -36.66 34.62 14.23
C ARG A 602 -37.19 36.04 14.07
N GLY A 603 -38.51 36.19 14.17
CA GLY A 603 -39.18 37.46 13.86
C GLY A 603 -38.94 37.88 12.41
N ASP A 604 -38.33 39.06 12.22
CA ASP A 604 -38.00 39.63 10.90
C ASP A 604 -36.60 39.24 10.38
N THR A 605 -35.87 38.39 11.11
CA THR A 605 -34.52 37.94 10.77
C THR A 605 -34.49 36.45 10.45
N TYR A 606 -33.72 36.04 9.45
CA TYR A 606 -33.36 34.65 9.22
C TYR A 606 -32.00 34.37 9.84
N PHE A 607 -31.94 33.45 10.80
CA PHE A 607 -30.71 32.97 11.43
C PHE A 607 -30.20 31.72 10.72
N VAL A 608 -28.89 31.66 10.51
CA VAL A 608 -28.18 30.62 9.78
C VAL A 608 -26.97 30.18 10.60
N ASP A 609 -26.86 28.89 10.87
CA ASP A 609 -25.66 28.26 11.45
C ASP A 609 -25.06 27.31 10.42
N PHE A 610 -23.80 27.52 10.04
CA PHE A 610 -23.05 26.61 9.15
C PHE A 610 -22.38 25.44 9.90
N GLY A 611 -22.55 25.37 11.22
CA GLY A 611 -22.08 24.30 12.09
C GLY A 611 -20.67 24.51 12.62
N LYS A 612 -19.75 25.02 11.78
CA LYS A 612 -18.39 25.39 12.16
C LYS A 612 -17.99 26.75 11.59
N ALA A 613 -17.14 27.46 12.30
CA ALA A 613 -16.45 28.63 11.77
C ALA A 613 -15.48 28.21 10.66
N ALA A 614 -15.36 29.03 9.63
CA ALA A 614 -14.39 28.83 8.55
C ALA A 614 -13.96 30.18 7.97
N PHE A 615 -12.73 30.26 7.45
CA PHE A 615 -12.28 31.40 6.65
C PHE A 615 -13.03 31.40 5.33
N ALA A 616 -14.06 32.23 5.25
CA ALA A 616 -15.07 32.07 4.23
C ALA A 616 -15.66 33.38 3.71
N THR A 617 -16.45 33.26 2.65
CA THR A 617 -17.50 34.20 2.26
C THR A 617 -18.85 33.47 2.12
N ILE A 618 -19.92 34.16 1.75
CA ILE A 618 -21.26 33.57 1.53
C ILE A 618 -21.71 33.84 0.10
N ASP A 619 -22.02 32.76 -0.62
CA ASP A 619 -22.86 32.82 -1.81
C ASP A 619 -24.32 32.63 -1.40
N PHE A 620 -25.20 33.50 -1.88
CA PHE A 620 -26.63 33.37 -1.65
C PHE A 620 -27.49 33.71 -2.86
N THR A 621 -28.67 33.09 -2.91
CA THR A 621 -29.67 33.35 -3.94
C THR A 621 -30.87 34.08 -3.36
N TYR A 622 -31.31 35.16 -4.02
CA TYR A 622 -32.49 35.90 -3.61
C TYR A 622 -33.13 36.60 -4.80
N LYS A 623 -34.42 36.35 -5.05
CA LYS A 623 -35.16 36.96 -6.17
C LYS A 623 -36.08 38.06 -5.66
N ALA A 624 -35.60 39.30 -5.68
CA ALA A 624 -36.37 40.45 -5.25
C ALA A 624 -37.49 40.80 -6.25
N LYS A 625 -38.72 41.08 -5.79
CA LYS A 625 -39.78 41.66 -6.66
C LYS A 625 -39.62 43.15 -6.90
N THR A 626 -39.09 43.87 -5.91
CA THR A 626 -38.78 45.30 -5.97
C THR A 626 -37.40 45.55 -5.39
N ALA A 627 -36.73 46.64 -5.80
CA ALA A 627 -35.42 46.96 -5.25
C ALA A 627 -35.53 47.30 -3.75
N HIS A 628 -34.67 46.71 -2.92
CA HIS A 628 -34.54 46.98 -1.50
C HIS A 628 -33.15 46.55 -1.02
N THR A 629 -32.91 46.60 0.29
CA THR A 629 -31.62 46.24 0.89
C THR A 629 -31.81 45.12 1.89
N LEU A 630 -30.99 44.08 1.79
CA LEU A 630 -30.83 43.08 2.84
C LEU A 630 -29.69 43.52 3.77
N THR A 631 -29.85 43.29 5.06
CA THR A 631 -28.78 43.48 6.04
C THR A 631 -28.29 42.10 6.49
N PHE A 632 -27.07 41.76 6.10
CA PHE A 632 -26.36 40.58 6.56
C PHE A 632 -25.56 40.92 7.80
N ARG A 633 -25.63 40.07 8.82
CA ARG A 633 -24.70 40.09 9.94
C ARG A 633 -24.01 38.74 9.99
N ILE A 634 -22.69 38.72 10.04
CA ILE A 634 -21.89 37.50 10.13
C ILE A 634 -20.98 37.57 11.34
N GLY A 635 -20.71 36.44 11.99
CA GLY A 635 -19.77 36.40 13.11
C GLY A 635 -19.45 35.00 13.63
N GLU A 636 -18.50 34.96 14.55
CA GLU A 636 -17.97 33.73 15.17
C GLU A 636 -18.70 33.33 16.47
N GLN A 637 -19.22 34.31 17.20
CA GLN A 637 -19.74 34.11 18.56
C GLN A 637 -21.22 34.48 18.67
N LEU A 638 -21.96 33.75 19.52
CA LEU A 638 -23.32 34.08 19.92
C LEU A 638 -23.37 34.84 21.25
N GLU A 639 -24.37 35.71 21.41
CA GLU A 639 -24.82 36.29 22.66
C GLU A 639 -26.27 35.84 22.89
N GLY A 640 -26.47 34.83 23.73
CA GLY A 640 -27.76 34.13 23.84
C GLY A 640 -28.07 33.38 22.54
N GLU A 641 -29.21 33.66 21.92
CA GLU A 641 -29.60 33.03 20.65
C GLU A 641 -29.06 33.79 19.41
N ASN A 642 -28.70 35.07 19.53
CA ASN A 642 -28.33 35.89 18.37
C ASN A 642 -26.80 36.02 18.22
N ILE A 643 -26.33 36.46 17.06
CA ILE A 643 -24.92 36.79 16.85
C ILE A 643 -24.50 37.88 17.83
N ASN A 644 -23.34 37.73 18.47
CA ASN A 644 -22.75 38.78 19.29
C ASN A 644 -22.37 39.97 18.40
N ARG A 645 -23.21 41.02 18.42
CA ARG A 645 -23.02 42.24 17.60
C ARG A 645 -22.03 43.22 18.20
N LYS A 646 -21.61 43.00 19.44
CA LYS A 646 -20.63 43.81 20.16
C LYS A 646 -19.63 42.87 20.84
N PRO A 647 -18.78 42.16 20.06
CA PRO A 647 -17.65 41.46 20.63
C PRO A 647 -16.86 42.39 21.55
N PHE A 648 -16.19 41.82 22.54
CA PHE A 648 -15.42 42.59 23.51
C PHE A 648 -14.48 43.57 22.78
N GLU A 649 -14.44 44.84 23.19
CA GLU A 649 -13.90 45.95 22.39
C GLU A 649 -12.43 45.75 21.95
N LYS A 650 -11.63 45.03 22.74
CA LYS A 650 -10.24 44.69 22.41
C LYS A 650 -10.06 43.30 21.80
N SER A 651 -11.10 42.47 21.75
CA SER A 651 -11.04 41.12 21.16
C SER A 651 -10.94 41.16 19.64
N HIS A 652 -10.47 40.05 19.07
CA HIS A 652 -10.43 39.86 17.62
C HIS A 652 -11.47 38.84 17.15
N ILE A 653 -12.47 38.56 17.98
CA ILE A 653 -13.67 37.81 17.62
C ILE A 653 -14.42 38.61 16.55
N ARG A 654 -14.61 38.00 15.38
CA ARG A 654 -15.10 38.70 14.19
C ARG A 654 -16.62 38.84 14.19
N TYR A 655 -17.04 40.06 13.84
CA TYR A 655 -18.42 40.43 13.55
C TYR A 655 -18.44 41.49 12.45
N GLN A 656 -19.33 41.35 11.46
CA GLN A 656 -19.58 42.40 10.47
C GLN A 656 -21.07 42.52 10.14
N GLU A 657 -21.54 43.76 9.99
CA GLU A 657 -22.82 44.09 9.37
C GLU A 657 -22.61 44.64 7.95
N ILE A 658 -23.26 44.02 6.97
CA ILE A 658 -23.07 44.28 5.53
C ILE A 658 -24.44 44.53 4.90
N LYS A 659 -24.59 45.68 4.24
CA LYS A 659 -25.81 46.04 3.52
C LYS A 659 -25.69 45.65 2.06
N VAL A 660 -26.60 44.79 1.59
CA VAL A 660 -26.60 44.25 0.23
C VAL A 660 -27.82 44.78 -0.55
N PRO A 661 -27.63 45.66 -1.54
CA PRO A 661 -28.73 46.09 -2.40
C PRO A 661 -29.16 44.94 -3.32
N VAL A 662 -30.46 44.63 -3.31
CA VAL A 662 -31.06 43.56 -4.11
C VAL A 662 -32.04 44.14 -5.12
N THR A 663 -32.08 43.58 -6.34
CA THR A 663 -32.90 44.10 -7.45
C THR A 663 -33.59 42.96 -8.20
N PRO A 664 -34.69 43.21 -8.94
CA PRO A 664 -35.36 42.17 -9.71
C PRO A 664 -34.53 41.59 -10.87
N LYS A 665 -33.43 42.25 -11.25
CA LYS A 665 -32.56 41.85 -12.38
C LYS A 665 -31.45 40.87 -11.97
N GLN A 666 -31.21 40.69 -10.67
CA GLN A 666 -30.14 39.85 -10.14
C GLN A 666 -30.72 38.86 -9.14
N THR A 667 -30.26 37.61 -9.20
CA THR A 667 -30.76 36.52 -8.35
C THR A 667 -29.67 35.81 -7.57
N GLN A 668 -28.40 35.96 -7.97
CA GLN A 668 -27.24 35.37 -7.33
C GLN A 668 -26.33 36.48 -6.82
N TYR A 669 -25.84 36.32 -5.60
CA TYR A 669 -25.06 37.30 -4.88
C TYR A 669 -23.92 36.60 -4.15
N GLN A 670 -22.76 37.26 -4.10
CA GLN A 670 -21.69 36.93 -3.17
C GLN A 670 -21.53 38.09 -2.18
N LEU A 671 -21.49 37.75 -0.89
CA LEU A 671 -21.39 38.73 0.18
C LEU A 671 -20.06 39.50 0.09
N GLN A 672 -20.13 40.83 0.02
CA GLN A 672 -18.96 41.69 -0.09
C GLN A 672 -18.43 42.02 1.32
N ILE A 673 -17.64 41.10 1.87
CA ILE A 673 -17.01 41.24 3.19
C ILE A 673 -15.96 42.36 3.13
N LYS A 674 -15.87 43.15 4.21
CA LYS A 674 -14.86 44.21 4.32
C LYS A 674 -13.59 43.65 4.94
N ALA A 675 -12.45 43.94 4.32
CA ALA A 675 -11.15 43.55 4.87
C ALA A 675 -10.87 44.29 6.20
N ASP A 676 -10.24 43.59 7.14
CA ASP A 676 -9.76 44.20 8.38
C ASP A 676 -8.40 44.85 8.14
N LYS A 677 -8.16 46.04 8.72
CA LYS A 677 -6.90 46.76 8.50
C LYS A 677 -5.69 46.03 9.08
N ARG A 678 -5.87 45.29 10.18
CA ARG A 678 -4.76 44.62 10.89
C ARG A 678 -4.23 43.43 10.10
N ASN A 679 -5.11 42.67 9.46
CA ASN A 679 -4.76 41.49 8.67
C ASN A 679 -4.53 41.77 7.17
N THR A 680 -4.39 43.05 6.83
CA THR A 680 -4.06 43.52 5.47
C THR A 680 -2.93 44.55 5.46
N LEU A 681 -2.12 44.62 6.53
CA LEU A 681 -0.98 45.54 6.61
C LEU A 681 0.09 45.15 5.57
N PRO A 682 0.42 46.05 4.61
CA PRO A 682 1.42 45.75 3.59
C PRO A 682 2.79 45.43 4.18
N GLY A 683 3.41 44.36 3.70
CA GLY A 683 4.73 43.91 4.17
C GLY A 683 4.74 43.27 5.56
N LYS A 684 3.56 43.02 6.15
CA LYS A 684 3.41 42.30 7.43
C LYS A 684 2.46 41.10 7.28
N ALA A 685 1.21 41.35 6.92
CA ALA A 685 0.21 40.30 6.76
C ALA A 685 0.35 39.59 5.40
N LEU A 686 0.10 38.29 5.38
CA LEU A 686 0.12 37.49 4.16
C LEU A 686 -1.09 37.87 3.27
N PRO A 687 -0.88 38.38 2.04
CA PRO A 687 -1.98 38.74 1.16
C PRO A 687 -2.71 37.49 0.66
N LEU A 688 -4.00 37.63 0.34
CA LEU A 688 -4.77 36.60 -0.34
C LEU A 688 -4.34 36.46 -1.81
N PRO A 689 -4.45 35.26 -2.42
CA PRO A 689 -4.23 35.09 -3.84
C PRO A 689 -5.11 36.03 -4.68
N GLU A 690 -4.60 36.42 -5.85
CA GLU A 690 -5.38 37.23 -6.79
C GLU A 690 -6.69 36.52 -7.15
N GLY A 691 -7.80 37.28 -7.11
CA GLY A 691 -9.14 36.76 -7.40
C GLY A 691 -9.87 36.11 -6.22
N PHE A 692 -9.22 35.90 -5.07
CA PHE A 692 -9.93 35.45 -3.88
C PHE A 692 -10.83 36.57 -3.32
N PRO A 693 -12.05 36.25 -2.85
CA PRO A 693 -12.84 37.20 -2.08
C PRO A 693 -12.17 37.48 -0.74
N VAL A 694 -12.55 38.59 -0.09
CA VAL A 694 -12.16 38.80 1.31
C VAL A 694 -12.76 37.67 2.15
N LEU A 695 -11.89 36.92 2.82
CA LEU A 695 -12.26 35.88 3.75
C LEU A 695 -12.34 36.45 5.17
N LEU A 696 -13.37 36.04 5.92
CA LEU A 696 -13.50 36.29 7.34
C LEU A 696 -13.84 34.97 8.02
N PRO A 697 -13.27 34.64 9.19
CA PRO A 697 -13.75 33.53 9.98
C PRO A 697 -15.16 33.87 10.49
N PHE A 698 -16.14 33.03 10.16
CA PHE A 698 -17.48 33.10 10.76
C PHE A 698 -18.15 31.73 10.73
N ARG A 699 -19.07 31.52 11.67
CA ARG A 699 -19.95 30.34 11.74
C ARG A 699 -21.40 30.70 11.47
N TYR A 700 -21.81 31.90 11.90
CA TYR A 700 -23.20 32.31 11.93
C TYR A 700 -23.47 33.43 10.94
N ALA A 701 -24.68 33.45 10.40
CA ALA A 701 -25.21 34.58 9.64
C ALA A 701 -26.66 34.92 10.05
N GLU A 702 -27.00 36.20 10.05
CA GLU A 702 -28.34 36.73 10.22
C GLU A 702 -28.70 37.59 9.01
N VAL A 703 -29.90 37.41 8.44
CA VAL A 703 -30.39 38.20 7.30
C VAL A 703 -31.69 38.88 7.66
N GLU A 704 -31.68 40.21 7.61
CA GLU A 704 -32.82 41.07 7.88
C GLU A 704 -33.23 41.85 6.61
N GLY A 705 -34.51 42.19 6.49
CA GLY A 705 -35.03 43.03 5.41
C GLY A 705 -35.49 42.26 4.16
N ALA A 706 -35.49 40.93 4.21
CA ALA A 706 -36.03 40.09 3.14
C ALA A 706 -37.56 40.22 3.05
N LYS A 707 -38.05 40.68 1.90
CA LYS A 707 -39.48 40.81 1.56
C LYS A 707 -40.06 39.54 0.92
N GLU A 708 -39.20 38.67 0.41
CA GLU A 708 -39.55 37.37 -0.15
C GLU A 708 -39.03 36.26 0.78
N PRO A 709 -39.67 35.08 0.82
CA PRO A 709 -39.24 33.98 1.68
C PRO A 709 -37.83 33.50 1.30
N MET A 710 -37.04 33.18 2.33
CA MET A 710 -35.73 32.53 2.18
C MET A 710 -35.75 31.16 2.86
N THR A 711 -34.89 30.28 2.40
CA THR A 711 -34.73 28.88 2.86
C THR A 711 -33.25 28.58 3.05
N ALA A 712 -32.92 27.50 3.76
CA ALA A 712 -31.55 27.04 3.95
C ALA A 712 -30.79 26.87 2.61
N GLU A 713 -31.46 26.37 1.57
CA GLU A 713 -30.87 26.15 0.24
C GLU A 713 -30.35 27.43 -0.41
N ASN A 714 -30.89 28.58 -0.02
CA ASN A 714 -30.48 29.87 -0.55
C ASN A 714 -29.10 30.32 -0.07
N PHE A 715 -28.50 29.66 0.91
CA PHE A 715 -27.22 30.04 1.49
C PHE A 715 -26.17 28.96 1.29
N THR A 716 -24.95 29.37 0.99
CA THR A 716 -23.78 28.49 0.92
C THR A 716 -22.58 29.26 1.46
N GLN A 717 -21.98 28.78 2.54
CA GLN A 717 -20.68 29.28 3.00
C GLN A 717 -19.60 28.68 2.09
N LEU A 718 -18.72 29.52 1.57
CA LEU A 718 -17.57 29.13 0.76
C LEU A 718 -16.34 29.16 1.66
N ALA A 719 -15.97 28.02 2.24
CA ALA A 719 -14.80 27.89 3.11
C ALA A 719 -13.56 27.61 2.25
N HIS A 720 -12.57 28.50 2.33
CA HIS A 720 -11.32 28.36 1.58
C HIS A 720 -10.22 27.81 2.49
N HIS A 721 -9.47 26.82 1.99
CA HIS A 721 -8.32 26.25 2.68
C HIS A 721 -7.33 25.66 1.66
N SER A 722 -6.14 25.28 2.13
CA SER A 722 -5.19 24.51 1.33
C SER A 722 -5.67 23.06 1.13
N TYR A 723 -5.07 22.31 0.21
CA TYR A 723 -5.44 20.92 -0.05
C TYR A 723 -5.56 20.09 1.23
N TRP A 724 -6.65 19.33 1.36
CA TRP A 724 -6.95 18.50 2.52
C TRP A 724 -7.81 17.29 2.12
N GLU A 725 -7.63 16.16 2.82
CA GLU A 725 -8.47 14.96 2.70
C GLU A 725 -9.03 14.56 4.08
N ASP A 726 -10.35 14.69 4.25
CA ASP A 726 -11.00 14.51 5.56
C ASP A 726 -10.92 13.06 6.10
N ASP A 727 -10.75 12.07 5.24
CA ASP A 727 -10.68 10.63 5.57
C ASP A 727 -9.25 10.10 5.78
N SER A 728 -8.22 10.95 5.69
CA SER A 728 -6.82 10.55 5.90
C SER A 728 -6.49 10.06 7.31
N SER A 729 -7.26 10.50 8.31
CA SER A 729 -7.04 10.19 9.73
C SER A 729 -8.36 10.07 10.48
N SER A 730 -8.37 9.26 11.54
CA SER A 730 -9.52 9.15 12.44
C SER A 730 -9.08 8.83 13.86
N PHE A 731 -9.90 9.23 14.84
CA PHE A 731 -9.71 8.86 16.24
C PHE A 731 -11.07 8.71 16.92
N SER A 732 -11.16 7.75 17.84
CA SER A 732 -12.29 7.60 18.75
C SER A 732 -11.85 6.91 20.04
N SER A 733 -12.63 7.10 21.10
CA SER A 733 -12.42 6.50 22.41
C SER A 733 -13.73 6.41 23.20
N ASN A 734 -13.68 5.77 24.37
CA ASN A 734 -14.79 5.76 25.31
C ASN A 734 -14.95 7.08 26.11
N ASN A 735 -14.14 8.10 25.82
CA ASN A 735 -14.24 9.41 26.45
C ASN A 735 -14.76 10.44 25.44
N ASP A 736 -16.02 10.87 25.63
CA ASP A 736 -16.68 11.80 24.71
C ASP A 736 -16.02 13.19 24.66
N ILE A 737 -15.39 13.63 25.75
CA ILE A 737 -14.65 14.90 25.79
C ILE A 737 -13.42 14.80 24.89
N LEU A 738 -12.67 13.69 25.01
CA LEU A 738 -11.48 13.46 24.19
C LEU A 738 -11.81 13.38 22.69
N ASN A 739 -12.93 12.74 22.34
CA ASN A 739 -13.42 12.66 20.96
C ASN A 739 -13.75 14.06 20.40
N GLN A 740 -14.46 14.89 21.18
CA GLN A 740 -14.78 16.27 20.78
C GLN A 740 -13.53 17.14 20.64
N ILE A 741 -12.52 16.95 21.50
CA ILE A 741 -11.26 17.67 21.45
C ILE A 741 -10.46 17.29 20.20
N TRP A 742 -10.42 16.00 19.86
CA TRP A 742 -9.83 15.55 18.59
C TRP A 742 -10.51 16.22 17.39
N ASP A 743 -11.84 16.21 17.34
CA ASP A 743 -12.62 16.80 16.24
C ASP A 743 -12.41 18.32 16.12
N LEU A 744 -12.32 19.03 17.25
CA LEU A 744 -11.99 20.45 17.29
C LEU A 744 -10.59 20.69 16.71
N CYS A 745 -9.59 19.96 17.21
CA CYS A 745 -8.19 20.20 16.86
C CYS A 745 -7.89 19.80 15.41
N LYS A 746 -8.35 18.63 14.96
CA LYS A 746 -8.21 18.20 13.55
C LYS A 746 -8.82 19.23 12.60
N TYR A 747 -10.04 19.69 12.88
CA TYR A 747 -10.67 20.70 12.05
C TYR A 747 -9.95 22.06 12.08
N SER A 748 -9.39 22.43 13.22
CA SER A 748 -8.63 23.67 13.36
C SER A 748 -7.42 23.71 12.44
N ILE A 749 -6.71 22.58 12.30
CA ILE A 749 -5.59 22.45 11.34
C ILE A 749 -6.06 22.69 9.91
N LYS A 750 -7.14 22.03 9.46
CA LYS A 750 -7.73 22.26 8.13
C LYS A 750 -8.08 23.74 7.92
N ALA A 751 -8.85 24.30 8.85
CA ALA A 751 -9.47 25.61 8.72
C ALA A 751 -8.48 26.79 8.77
N THR A 752 -7.31 26.61 9.39
CA THR A 752 -6.33 27.69 9.60
C THR A 752 -5.17 27.69 8.60
N THR A 753 -5.23 26.84 7.56
CA THR A 753 -4.29 26.90 6.43
C THR A 753 -4.60 28.10 5.56
N PHE A 754 -3.65 29.03 5.39
CA PHE A 754 -3.93 30.31 4.72
C PHE A 754 -2.89 30.61 3.64
N ASN A 755 -3.36 30.79 2.40
CA ASN A 755 -2.51 31.08 1.24
C ASN A 755 -1.28 30.15 1.10
N GLY A 756 -1.44 28.85 1.37
CA GLY A 756 -0.39 27.86 1.19
C GLY A 756 0.74 27.94 2.21
N LEU A 757 0.53 28.65 3.32
CA LEU A 757 1.46 28.73 4.45
C LEU A 757 0.70 28.53 5.77
N TYR A 758 1.43 28.18 6.82
CA TYR A 758 0.91 28.24 8.19
C TYR A 758 0.98 29.68 8.71
N VAL A 759 -0.14 30.16 9.27
CA VAL A 759 -0.26 31.48 9.89
C VAL A 759 -0.81 31.35 11.31
N ASP A 760 -0.68 32.41 12.11
CA ASP A 760 -1.25 32.53 13.45
C ASP A 760 -2.77 32.33 13.46
N GLY A 761 -3.48 33.15 12.69
CA GLY A 761 -4.94 33.20 12.63
C GLY A 761 -5.40 34.40 11.80
N ASP A 762 -6.63 34.84 11.99
CA ASP A 762 -7.22 35.95 11.24
C ASP A 762 -6.75 37.32 11.73
N ARG A 763 -6.29 37.44 12.98
CA ARG A 763 -5.91 38.74 13.55
C ARG A 763 -4.77 39.40 12.78
N GLU A 764 -3.66 38.68 12.57
CA GLU A 764 -2.45 39.25 11.95
C GLU A 764 -2.17 38.60 10.59
N ARG A 765 -2.51 37.31 10.43
CA ARG A 765 -2.22 36.51 9.23
C ARG A 765 -0.73 36.52 8.91
N ILE A 766 0.09 36.29 9.93
CA ILE A 766 1.54 36.26 9.85
C ILE A 766 2.00 34.83 10.15
N PRO A 767 2.86 34.24 9.30
CA PRO A 767 3.58 33.04 9.67
C PRO A 767 4.54 33.33 10.85
N TYR A 768 4.37 32.62 11.95
CA TYR A 768 5.32 32.60 13.07
C TYR A 768 5.88 31.19 13.23
N GLU A 769 7.18 31.07 13.51
CA GLU A 769 7.91 29.80 13.48
C GLU A 769 7.38 28.80 14.52
N ALA A 770 7.04 29.26 15.72
CA ALA A 770 6.49 28.41 16.77
C ALA A 770 5.11 27.86 16.40
N ASP A 771 4.22 28.73 15.93
CA ASP A 771 2.89 28.37 15.42
C ASP A 771 2.97 27.35 14.29
N ALA A 772 3.85 27.61 13.33
CA ALA A 772 4.05 26.76 12.17
C ALA A 772 4.60 25.38 12.55
N TYR A 773 5.50 25.27 13.53
CA TYR A 773 5.98 23.98 14.01
C TYR A 773 4.86 23.14 14.64
N LEU A 774 4.05 23.74 15.52
CA LEU A 774 2.90 23.05 16.12
C LEU A 774 1.86 22.65 15.06
N ASN A 775 1.61 23.53 14.09
CA ASN A 775 0.72 23.26 12.97
C ASN A 775 1.27 22.10 12.12
N GLN A 776 2.56 22.11 11.76
CA GLN A 776 3.23 21.04 11.02
C GLN A 776 3.07 19.68 11.71
N LEU A 777 3.38 19.60 13.01
CA LEU A 777 3.27 18.35 13.78
C LEU A 777 1.84 17.80 13.76
N SER A 778 0.84 18.67 13.89
CA SER A 778 -0.57 18.30 13.86
C SER A 778 -1.06 17.99 12.45
N HIS A 779 -0.57 18.68 11.44
CA HIS A 779 -0.91 18.41 10.04
C HIS A 779 -0.41 17.03 9.62
N TYR A 780 0.84 16.71 9.91
CA TYR A 780 1.46 15.43 9.53
C TYR A 780 0.83 14.20 10.19
N THR A 781 0.07 14.38 11.27
CA THR A 781 -0.68 13.29 11.93
C THR A 781 -2.15 13.26 11.55
N THR A 782 -2.64 14.26 10.80
CA THR A 782 -4.05 14.39 10.43
C THR A 782 -4.29 14.33 8.93
N ASP A 783 -3.31 14.66 8.09
CA ASP A 783 -3.33 14.48 6.64
C ASP A 783 -1.92 14.11 6.09
N ARG A 784 -1.87 13.53 4.89
CA ARG A 784 -0.63 13.14 4.21
C ARG A 784 -0.09 14.22 3.28
N GLU A 785 -0.39 15.49 3.56
CA GLU A 785 0.04 16.67 2.80
C GLU A 785 1.29 17.25 3.45
N TYR A 786 2.38 17.32 2.69
CA TYR A 786 3.69 17.74 3.20
C TYR A 786 4.17 19.07 2.59
N ALA A 787 3.60 19.50 1.47
CA ALA A 787 4.10 20.65 0.72
C ALA A 787 3.91 21.94 1.50
N ILE A 788 2.76 22.16 2.16
CA ILE A 788 2.51 23.41 2.90
C ILE A 788 3.54 23.65 4.01
N ALA A 789 3.95 22.60 4.72
CA ALA A 789 4.98 22.70 5.75
C ALA A 789 6.33 23.06 5.14
N ARG A 790 6.73 22.38 4.06
CA ARG A 790 7.99 22.65 3.35
C ARG A 790 8.05 24.08 2.79
N GLN A 791 6.94 24.59 2.26
CA GLN A 791 6.84 25.99 1.83
C GLN A 791 6.97 26.97 2.97
N THR A 792 6.35 26.66 4.11
CA THR A 792 6.44 27.47 5.32
C THR A 792 7.87 27.48 5.87
N ILE A 793 8.58 26.35 5.78
CA ILE A 793 10.01 26.26 6.14
C ILE A 793 10.86 27.17 5.25
N GLU A 794 10.71 27.09 3.92
CA GLU A 794 11.46 27.97 3.00
C GLU A 794 11.14 29.45 3.24
N TYR A 795 9.88 29.78 3.55
CA TYR A 795 9.45 31.14 3.90
C TYR A 795 10.25 31.71 5.08
N PHE A 796 10.47 30.94 6.15
CA PHE A 796 11.22 31.41 7.33
C PHE A 796 12.73 31.57 7.11
N MET A 797 13.26 31.01 6.02
CA MET A 797 14.65 31.28 5.64
C MET A 797 14.83 32.71 5.13
N GLU A 798 13.77 33.33 4.58
CA GLU A 798 13.79 34.69 4.05
C GLU A 798 13.05 35.71 4.93
N HIS A 799 12.12 35.24 5.76
CA HIS A 799 11.21 36.07 6.56
C HIS A 799 11.22 35.70 8.05
N PRO A 800 12.34 35.93 8.77
CA PRO A 800 12.42 35.63 10.19
C PRO A 800 11.47 36.51 11.03
N THR A 801 10.97 35.96 12.14
CA THR A 801 10.26 36.73 13.15
C THR A 801 10.98 36.79 14.50
N TRP A 802 10.64 37.78 15.31
CA TRP A 802 11.01 37.81 16.73
C TRP A 802 10.07 36.85 17.47
N PRO A 803 10.43 36.16 18.59
CA PRO A 803 11.58 36.25 19.52
C PRO A 803 12.70 35.19 19.37
N THR A 804 13.63 35.12 20.35
CA THR A 804 14.79 34.19 20.39
C THR A 804 14.45 32.75 20.06
N GLU A 805 13.41 32.20 20.68
CA GLU A 805 13.04 30.80 20.56
C GLU A 805 12.48 30.48 19.17
N TRP A 806 11.91 31.45 18.44
CA TRP A 806 11.23 31.20 17.17
C TRP A 806 12.25 30.83 16.10
N GLN A 807 13.43 31.47 16.12
CA GLN A 807 14.53 31.09 15.23
C GLN A 807 14.97 29.63 15.47
N GLN A 808 14.94 29.18 16.72
CA GLN A 808 15.31 27.80 17.08
C GLN A 808 14.24 26.75 16.72
N HIS A 809 13.02 27.16 16.37
CA HIS A 809 11.99 26.23 15.87
C HIS A 809 12.24 25.81 14.42
N VAL A 810 12.95 26.63 13.63
CA VAL A 810 13.21 26.31 12.22
C VAL A 810 13.93 24.97 12.09
N ALA A 811 14.95 24.68 12.91
CA ALA A 811 15.62 23.37 12.86
C ALA A 811 14.69 22.21 13.27
N LEU A 812 13.77 22.44 14.23
CA LEU A 812 12.76 21.45 14.59
C LEU A 812 11.81 21.15 13.43
N MET A 813 11.43 22.17 12.66
CA MET A 813 10.58 22.01 11.48
C MET A 813 11.27 21.23 10.36
N PHE A 814 12.55 21.54 10.08
CA PHE A 814 13.37 20.75 9.14
C PHE A 814 13.47 19.29 9.60
N HIS A 815 13.67 19.07 10.91
CA HIS A 815 13.81 17.72 11.45
C HIS A 815 12.49 16.94 11.37
N ALA A 816 11.35 17.59 11.66
CA ALA A 816 10.05 16.98 11.47
C ALA A 816 9.80 16.61 10.00
N ASP A 817 10.11 17.51 9.05
CA ASP A 817 9.98 17.22 7.62
C ASP A 817 10.84 16.03 7.20
N TYR A 818 12.12 16.02 7.58
CA TYR A 818 13.04 14.91 7.32
C TYR A 818 12.54 13.58 7.92
N MET A 819 12.10 13.59 9.17
CA MET A 819 11.66 12.36 9.84
C MET A 819 10.38 11.79 9.21
N TYR A 820 9.45 12.64 8.77
CA TYR A 820 8.17 12.20 8.20
C TYR A 820 8.26 11.85 6.71
N THR A 821 9.11 12.52 5.94
CA THR A 821 9.24 12.32 4.48
C THR A 821 10.43 11.46 4.09
N GLY A 822 11.54 11.55 4.83
CA GLY A 822 12.85 11.00 4.45
C GLY A 822 13.63 11.91 3.49
N ASN A 823 13.06 13.05 3.08
CA ASN A 823 13.67 13.93 2.09
C ASN A 823 14.80 14.78 2.70
N THR A 824 15.88 14.95 1.95
CA THR A 824 17.04 15.74 2.41
C THR A 824 17.26 17.03 1.65
N GLU A 825 16.47 17.35 0.63
CA GLU A 825 16.75 18.47 -0.27
C GLU A 825 16.72 19.84 0.43
N LEU A 826 15.72 20.08 1.30
CA LEU A 826 15.67 21.31 2.08
C LEU A 826 16.94 21.43 2.93
N ILE A 827 17.34 20.34 3.61
CA ILE A 827 18.57 20.32 4.42
C ILE A 827 19.76 20.68 3.52
N GLN A 828 19.93 20.00 2.38
CA GLN A 828 21.04 20.23 1.46
C GLN A 828 21.12 21.69 0.99
N LYS A 829 19.96 22.27 0.64
CA LYS A 829 19.87 23.64 0.13
C LYS A 829 20.16 24.70 1.19
N TYR A 830 19.63 24.52 2.41
CA TYR A 830 19.63 25.56 3.45
C TYR A 830 20.60 25.29 4.62
N TYR A 831 21.35 24.19 4.63
CA TYR A 831 22.19 23.76 5.75
C TYR A 831 23.04 24.88 6.36
N ASP A 832 23.74 25.65 5.52
CA ASP A 832 24.65 26.69 6.02
C ASP A 832 23.90 27.88 6.63
N GLN A 833 22.75 28.25 6.08
CA GLN A 833 21.89 29.29 6.65
C GLN A 833 21.20 28.81 7.95
N LEU A 834 20.78 27.54 7.97
CA LEU A 834 20.10 26.93 9.11
C LEU A 834 20.98 26.93 10.37
N LYS A 835 22.31 26.82 10.24
CA LYS A 835 23.23 26.97 11.37
C LYS A 835 22.98 28.25 12.15
N TYR A 836 22.82 29.40 11.48
CA TYR A 836 22.57 30.67 12.16
C TYR A 836 21.25 30.68 12.94
N LYS A 837 20.20 30.04 12.41
CA LYS A 837 18.89 29.91 13.08
C LYS A 837 18.98 29.19 14.43
N THR A 838 19.96 28.29 14.61
CA THR A 838 20.22 27.62 15.90
C THR A 838 20.87 28.52 16.96
N LEU A 839 21.29 29.73 16.58
CA LEU A 839 21.95 30.70 17.46
C LEU A 839 23.28 30.21 18.06
N TYR A 840 23.94 29.23 17.43
CA TYR A 840 25.15 28.61 17.95
C TYR A 840 26.34 29.56 18.19
N GLU A 841 26.35 30.73 17.54
CA GLU A 841 27.36 31.77 17.73
C GLU A 841 27.21 32.52 19.07
N LEU A 842 26.04 32.44 19.71
CA LEU A 842 25.80 33.04 21.03
C LEU A 842 26.37 32.20 22.18
N ALA A 843 26.91 31.01 21.90
CA ALA A 843 27.40 30.09 22.91
C ALA A 843 28.62 30.64 23.64
N ASN A 844 28.59 30.58 24.97
CA ASN A 844 29.76 30.87 25.81
C ASN A 844 30.70 29.64 25.90
N GLU A 845 31.80 29.77 26.66
CA GLU A 845 32.78 28.69 26.85
C GLU A 845 32.18 27.43 27.50
N ASP A 846 31.17 27.61 28.36
CA ASP A 846 30.43 26.51 29.01
C ASP A 846 29.46 25.80 28.05
N GLY A 847 29.15 26.39 26.91
CA GLY A 847 28.17 25.87 25.94
C GLY A 847 26.73 26.31 26.16
N LEU A 848 26.49 27.41 26.88
CA LEU A 848 25.16 28.02 27.04
C LEU A 848 25.05 29.31 26.21
N ILE A 849 23.86 29.57 25.66
CA ILE A 849 23.54 30.77 24.88
C ILE A 849 22.75 31.80 25.69
N THR A 850 22.88 33.06 25.30
CA THR A 850 22.09 34.20 25.81
C THR A 850 21.76 35.16 24.66
N SER A 851 20.51 35.61 24.58
CA SER A 851 20.07 36.60 23.59
C SER A 851 20.68 37.98 23.82
N THR A 852 21.19 38.28 25.01
CA THR A 852 21.83 39.58 25.33
C THR A 852 23.14 39.80 24.57
N LYS A 853 23.72 38.75 23.98
CA LYS A 853 24.92 38.82 23.12
C LYS A 853 24.61 38.99 21.64
N MET A 854 23.33 39.15 21.26
CA MET A 854 22.94 39.34 19.86
C MET A 854 23.60 40.59 19.29
N THR A 855 24.19 40.48 18.10
CA THR A 855 24.83 41.58 17.37
C THR A 855 24.03 41.93 16.11
N PRO A 856 24.17 43.16 15.57
CA PRO A 856 23.56 43.51 14.28
C PRO A 856 23.99 42.61 13.12
N GLU A 857 25.22 42.07 13.15
CA GLU A 857 25.72 41.14 12.16
C GLU A 857 25.02 39.78 12.23
N LEU A 858 24.81 39.25 13.45
CA LEU A 858 24.04 38.02 13.64
C LEU A 858 22.57 38.19 13.26
N MET A 859 21.97 39.36 13.54
CA MET A 859 20.62 39.69 13.08
C MET A 859 20.53 39.70 11.55
N ASP A 860 21.52 40.25 10.85
CA ASP A 860 21.61 40.21 9.39
C ASP A 860 21.73 38.78 8.86
N ASN A 861 22.58 37.95 9.48
CA ASN A 861 22.74 36.53 9.13
C ASN A 861 21.45 35.71 9.32
N LEU A 862 20.58 36.10 10.25
CA LEU A 862 19.27 35.49 10.48
C LEU A 862 18.21 35.93 9.44
N GLY A 863 18.50 36.95 8.64
CA GLY A 863 17.60 37.54 7.64
C GLY A 863 16.87 38.81 8.10
N PHE A 864 17.20 39.38 9.26
CA PHE A 864 16.59 40.62 9.72
C PHE A 864 17.20 41.85 9.02
N PRO A 865 16.43 42.92 8.79
CA PRO A 865 16.98 44.16 8.26
C PRO A 865 18.03 44.78 9.21
N LYS A 866 19.17 45.23 8.68
CA LYS A 866 20.20 45.96 9.45
C LYS A 866 19.69 47.20 10.18
N THR A 867 18.56 47.75 9.73
CA THR A 867 17.91 48.93 10.28
C THR A 867 16.86 48.61 11.35
N MET A 868 16.71 47.34 11.73
CA MET A 868 15.72 46.94 12.74
C MET A 868 16.11 47.49 14.12
N GLU A 869 15.24 48.31 14.70
CA GLU A 869 15.41 48.90 16.04
C GLU A 869 14.87 48.00 17.18
N GLU A 870 14.10 46.96 16.84
CA GLU A 870 13.56 46.02 17.83
C GLU A 870 14.65 45.15 18.45
N THR A 871 14.56 44.95 19.76
CA THR A 871 15.51 44.13 20.52
C THR A 871 15.09 42.66 20.50
N PHE A 872 15.95 41.83 19.93
CA PHE A 872 15.86 40.36 20.02
C PHE A 872 15.86 39.95 21.50
N ARG A 873 14.84 39.22 21.94
CA ARG A 873 14.60 38.92 23.36
C ARG A 873 13.86 37.61 23.53
N ASP A 874 13.98 37.04 24.72
CA ASP A 874 13.36 35.77 25.09
C ASP A 874 11.88 35.96 25.43
N ILE A 875 11.05 34.97 25.11
CA ILE A 875 9.61 35.03 25.35
C ILE A 875 9.12 33.99 26.36
N VAL A 876 9.71 32.79 26.36
CA VAL A 876 9.31 31.58 27.10
C VAL A 876 7.89 31.08 26.78
N ASP A 877 6.88 31.93 26.96
CA ASP A 877 5.48 31.64 26.71
C ASP A 877 4.65 32.92 26.47
N TRP A 878 3.42 32.77 26.03
CA TRP A 878 2.54 33.84 25.61
C TRP A 878 1.10 33.66 26.10
N PRO A 879 0.43 34.69 26.66
CA PRO A 879 0.88 36.07 26.86
C PRO A 879 1.68 36.31 28.15
N SER A 880 2.38 37.45 28.21
CA SER A 880 3.09 37.90 29.40
C SER A 880 2.16 38.40 30.52
N ALA A 881 2.67 38.55 31.75
CA ALA A 881 1.94 39.28 32.78
C ALA A 881 1.71 40.75 32.36
N GLY A 882 0.61 41.35 32.82
CA GLY A 882 0.24 42.73 32.46
C GLY A 882 -0.33 42.90 31.04
N TRP A 883 -0.55 41.80 30.31
CA TRP A 883 -0.91 41.84 28.89
C TRP A 883 -2.20 42.62 28.62
N GLY A 884 -2.23 43.37 27.52
CA GLY A 884 -3.37 44.21 27.14
C GLY A 884 -3.59 45.44 28.03
N GLY A 885 -2.59 45.77 28.88
CA GLY A 885 -2.62 46.87 29.84
C GLY A 885 -3.37 46.55 31.13
N ASP A 886 -3.68 45.28 31.38
CA ASP A 886 -4.36 44.83 32.60
C ASP A 886 -3.33 44.37 33.65
N PRO A 887 -3.06 45.17 34.70
CA PRO A 887 -2.08 44.80 35.73
C PRO A 887 -2.52 43.61 36.60
N THR A 888 -3.78 43.19 36.52
CA THR A 888 -4.28 42.00 37.24
C THR A 888 -4.08 40.70 36.46
N ASN A 889 -3.80 40.81 35.15
CA ASN A 889 -3.47 39.67 34.32
C ASN A 889 -2.09 39.11 34.68
N LYS A 890 -2.05 37.89 35.19
CA LYS A 890 -0.82 37.20 35.60
C LYS A 890 -0.04 36.59 34.43
N GLY A 891 -0.58 36.62 33.22
CA GLY A 891 -0.02 35.95 32.05
C GLY A 891 -0.02 34.43 32.18
N GLU A 892 0.67 33.77 31.24
CA GLU A 892 0.70 32.31 31.14
C GLU A 892 2.11 31.74 31.28
N ARG A 893 3.03 32.51 31.87
CA ARG A 893 4.44 32.11 32.10
C ARG A 893 4.69 31.49 33.46
N ASP A 894 3.65 31.20 34.23
CA ASP A 894 3.80 30.70 35.60
C ASP A 894 4.73 31.57 36.51
N GLY A 895 4.75 32.89 36.27
CA GLY A 895 5.63 33.80 37.01
C GLY A 895 7.12 33.76 36.63
N TYR A 896 7.47 33.20 35.46
CA TYR A 896 8.86 33.03 35.00
C TYR A 896 9.75 34.26 35.22
N VAL A 897 10.91 34.05 35.84
CA VAL A 897 11.90 35.07 36.13
C VAL A 897 13.02 35.03 35.08
N PHE A 898 12.98 35.98 34.14
CA PHE A 898 13.99 36.12 33.10
C PHE A 898 15.38 36.45 33.68
N LYS A 899 16.39 35.75 33.18
CA LYS A 899 17.82 35.93 33.43
C LYS A 899 18.58 35.99 32.11
N ASP A 900 19.90 36.19 32.17
CA ASP A 900 20.72 36.19 30.94
C ASP A 900 20.78 34.78 30.33
N TYR A 901 20.91 33.74 31.16
CA TYR A 901 20.90 32.35 30.72
C TYR A 901 19.62 31.67 31.23
N ASN A 902 18.61 31.63 30.37
CA ASN A 902 17.30 31.05 30.65
C ASN A 902 17.26 29.56 30.30
N THR A 903 16.57 28.79 31.13
CA THR A 903 16.37 27.34 30.98
C THR A 903 15.67 27.00 29.66
N VAL A 904 14.57 27.65 29.32
CA VAL A 904 13.82 27.33 28.09
C VAL A 904 14.66 27.51 26.83
N VAL A 905 15.33 28.66 26.70
CA VAL A 905 16.18 28.99 25.54
C VAL A 905 17.32 27.98 25.36
N ASN A 906 17.96 27.58 26.46
CA ASN A 906 19.09 26.65 26.41
C ASN A 906 18.66 25.18 26.22
N ALA A 907 17.41 24.83 26.57
CA ALA A 907 16.83 23.53 26.23
C ALA A 907 16.61 23.41 24.70
N PHE A 908 16.06 24.45 24.06
CA PHE A 908 15.99 24.52 22.59
C PHE A 908 17.36 24.42 21.95
N TYR A 909 18.36 25.14 22.49
CA TYR A 909 19.70 25.14 21.95
C TYR A 909 20.32 23.74 21.94
N TYR A 910 20.19 23.01 23.06
CA TYR A 910 20.61 21.61 23.14
C TYR A 910 19.97 20.77 22.02
N GLN A 911 18.65 20.85 21.87
CA GLN A 911 17.92 20.07 20.86
C GLN A 911 18.35 20.44 19.43
N ASN A 912 18.57 21.72 19.15
CA ASN A 912 19.07 22.20 17.87
C ASN A 912 20.46 21.62 17.55
N MET A 913 21.36 21.52 18.54
CA MET A 913 22.68 20.92 18.34
C MET A 913 22.61 19.41 18.05
N ILE A 914 21.64 18.70 18.65
CA ILE A 914 21.39 17.29 18.30
C ILE A 914 20.93 17.17 16.84
N ILE A 915 20.00 18.02 16.40
CA ILE A 915 19.48 18.03 15.03
C ILE A 915 20.58 18.37 14.02
N MET A 916 21.36 19.42 14.27
CA MET A 916 22.45 19.81 13.37
C MET A 916 23.55 18.74 13.30
N ALA A 917 23.78 17.99 14.38
CA ALA A 917 24.67 16.84 14.34
C ALA A 917 24.14 15.75 13.39
N GLU A 918 22.85 15.40 13.48
CA GLU A 918 22.24 14.42 12.58
C GLU A 918 22.25 14.88 11.13
N PHE A 919 21.88 16.14 10.85
CA PHE A 919 21.93 16.69 9.49
C PHE A 919 23.36 16.69 8.93
N ALA A 920 24.36 17.04 9.74
CA ALA A 920 25.75 16.93 9.33
C ALA A 920 26.14 15.47 9.00
N GLU A 921 25.63 14.47 9.73
CA GLU A 921 25.86 13.05 9.41
C GLU A 921 25.22 12.63 8.09
N VAL A 922 23.96 13.00 7.89
CA VAL A 922 23.20 12.69 6.67
C VAL A 922 23.85 13.31 5.43
N LEU A 923 24.45 14.50 5.57
CA LEU A 923 25.20 15.17 4.50
C LEU A 923 26.67 14.69 4.37
N GLY A 924 27.12 13.73 5.19
CA GLY A 924 28.50 13.26 5.17
C GLY A 924 29.54 14.26 5.71
N LYS A 925 29.11 15.29 6.45
CA LYS A 925 29.96 16.32 7.09
C LYS A 925 30.45 15.86 8.47
N THR A 926 31.25 14.79 8.51
CA THR A 926 31.65 14.09 9.75
C THR A 926 32.26 15.01 10.82
N GLN A 927 33.10 15.98 10.45
CA GLN A 927 33.75 16.87 11.43
C GLN A 927 32.77 17.87 12.07
N GLU A 928 31.82 18.39 11.29
CA GLU A 928 30.75 19.26 11.81
C GLU A 928 29.80 18.46 12.71
N ALA A 929 29.47 17.21 12.34
CA ALA A 929 28.68 16.32 13.19
C ALA A 929 29.31 16.13 14.58
N LEU A 930 30.64 15.92 14.63
CA LEU A 930 31.36 15.82 15.90
C LEU A 930 31.36 17.14 16.70
N ASP A 931 31.49 18.30 16.04
CA ASP A 931 31.41 19.60 16.72
C ASP A 931 30.02 19.84 17.32
N PHE A 932 28.95 19.60 16.56
CA PHE A 932 27.58 19.74 17.05
C PHE A 932 27.26 18.76 18.19
N LYS A 933 27.73 17.50 18.12
CA LYS A 933 27.63 16.56 19.24
C LYS A 933 28.36 17.07 20.48
N LEU A 934 29.56 17.62 20.32
CA LEU A 934 30.32 18.18 21.43
C LEU A 934 29.59 19.38 22.06
N ARG A 935 29.02 20.26 21.23
CA ARG A 935 28.21 21.40 21.70
C ARG A 935 26.98 20.95 22.46
N ALA A 936 26.23 19.96 21.95
CA ALA A 936 25.09 19.39 22.64
C ALA A 936 25.49 18.81 24.01
N LEU A 937 26.59 18.05 24.08
CA LEU A 937 27.09 17.49 25.35
C LEU A 937 27.50 18.59 26.34
N LYS A 938 28.19 19.64 25.89
CA LYS A 938 28.55 20.80 26.72
C LYS A 938 27.30 21.52 27.24
N ALA A 939 26.34 21.82 26.35
CA ALA A 939 25.10 22.46 26.70
C ALA A 939 24.32 21.65 27.75
N LYS A 940 24.10 20.34 27.53
CA LYS A 940 23.40 19.47 28.48
C LYS A 940 24.11 19.39 29.83
N LYS A 941 25.45 19.30 29.82
CA LYS A 941 26.23 19.31 31.05
C LYS A 941 26.06 20.62 31.82
N ALA A 942 26.32 21.76 31.19
CA ALA A 942 26.23 23.07 31.83
C ALA A 942 24.81 23.38 32.30
N PHE A 943 23.80 22.95 31.54
CA PHE A 943 22.38 23.06 31.90
C PHE A 943 22.09 22.29 33.21
N ASN A 944 22.44 21.01 33.27
CA ASN A 944 22.20 20.18 34.45
C ASN A 944 23.05 20.60 35.66
N GLU A 945 24.26 21.14 35.46
CA GLU A 945 25.10 21.61 36.57
C GLU A 945 24.65 22.97 37.14
N LYS A 946 24.13 23.87 36.30
CA LYS A 946 23.88 25.27 36.68
C LYS A 946 22.40 25.63 36.88
N MET A 947 21.48 24.87 36.30
CA MET A 947 20.03 25.17 36.33
C MET A 947 19.21 24.11 37.09
N PHE A 948 19.79 22.95 37.43
CA PHE A 948 19.14 21.96 38.27
C PHE A 948 19.40 22.24 39.75
N ASP A 949 18.34 22.43 40.53
CA ASP A 949 18.42 22.51 41.98
C ASP A 949 18.31 21.10 42.57
N ALA A 950 19.47 20.48 42.82
CA ALA A 950 19.54 19.12 43.36
C ALA A 950 18.89 18.97 44.75
N LYS A 951 18.73 20.05 45.52
CA LYS A 951 18.08 19.99 46.84
C LYS A 951 16.57 19.89 46.71
N ARG A 952 15.99 20.59 45.73
CA ARG A 952 14.55 20.54 45.43
C ARG A 952 14.17 19.47 44.41
N GLY A 953 15.13 18.97 43.63
CA GLY A 953 14.90 17.99 42.57
C GLY A 953 14.18 18.57 41.35
N ILE A 954 14.38 19.87 41.07
CA ILE A 954 13.67 20.64 40.03
C ILE A 954 14.62 21.62 39.34
N TYR A 955 14.22 22.13 38.18
CA TYR A 955 14.95 23.18 37.46
C TYR A 955 14.45 24.57 37.83
N ILE A 956 15.38 25.51 38.00
CA ILE A 956 15.10 26.95 38.14
C ILE A 956 14.94 27.61 36.77
N ASP A 957 14.36 28.81 36.71
CA ASP A 957 14.10 29.51 35.44
C ASP A 957 15.36 29.97 34.70
N GLY A 958 16.46 30.16 35.43
CA GLY A 958 17.71 30.58 34.83
C GLY A 958 18.77 30.86 35.89
N ILE A 959 20.00 31.06 35.45
CA ILE A 959 21.12 31.24 36.37
C ILE A 959 20.92 32.52 37.20
N GLY A 960 20.93 32.39 38.54
CA GLY A 960 20.80 33.50 39.48
C GLY A 960 19.39 33.83 39.94
N THR A 961 18.44 32.89 39.85
CA THR A 961 17.14 32.94 40.53
C THR A 961 16.87 31.65 41.31
N ASP A 962 16.10 31.75 42.39
CA ASP A 962 15.57 30.57 43.11
C ASP A 962 14.19 30.15 42.58
N HIS A 963 13.57 30.95 41.70
CA HIS A 963 12.26 30.65 41.13
C HIS A 963 12.33 29.47 40.15
N ALA A 964 11.31 28.60 40.23
CA ALA A 964 11.10 27.48 39.33
C ALA A 964 9.67 27.54 38.81
N SER A 965 9.53 27.57 37.49
CA SER A 965 8.26 27.57 36.76
C SER A 965 7.97 26.20 36.16
N LEU A 966 6.70 26.00 35.77
CA LEU A 966 6.31 24.89 34.89
C LEU A 966 7.22 24.78 33.66
N HIS A 967 7.50 25.90 32.97
CA HIS A 967 8.28 25.96 31.74
C HIS A 967 9.71 25.45 31.91
N ALA A 968 10.37 25.86 33.00
CA ALA A 968 11.73 25.43 33.32
C ALA A 968 11.83 23.91 33.54
N ASN A 969 10.72 23.25 33.88
CA ASN A 969 10.68 21.82 34.21
C ASN A 969 10.06 20.97 33.09
N MET A 970 9.11 21.49 32.32
CA MET A 970 8.49 20.76 31.20
C MET A 970 9.43 20.67 29.98
N MET A 971 10.18 21.73 29.69
CA MET A 971 11.09 21.76 28.53
C MET A 971 12.21 20.71 28.58
N PRO A 972 12.96 20.56 29.70
CA PRO A 972 13.97 19.49 29.77
C PRO A 972 13.36 18.08 29.77
N LEU A 973 12.09 17.89 30.16
CA LEU A 973 11.38 16.62 29.95
C LEU A 973 11.09 16.41 28.45
N ALA A 974 10.57 17.42 27.77
CA ALA A 974 10.25 17.36 26.34
C ALA A 974 11.47 17.01 25.46
N PHE A 975 12.65 17.50 25.83
CA PHE A 975 13.90 17.22 25.10
C PHE A 975 14.80 16.14 25.75
N ASN A 976 14.25 15.33 26.67
CA ASN A 976 14.97 14.21 27.30
C ASN A 976 16.33 14.60 27.92
N MET A 977 16.34 15.74 28.63
CA MET A 977 17.53 16.32 29.28
C MET A 977 17.63 15.96 30.78
N VAL A 978 16.50 15.64 31.42
CA VAL A 978 16.44 15.30 32.85
C VAL A 978 17.18 13.99 33.12
N PRO A 979 18.10 13.93 34.11
CA PRO A 979 18.69 12.66 34.55
C PRO A 979 17.62 11.66 35.00
N GLU A 980 17.80 10.38 34.69
CA GLU A 980 16.80 9.32 34.90
C GLU A 980 16.32 9.24 36.37
N GLU A 981 17.25 9.41 37.31
CA GLU A 981 16.99 9.41 38.76
C GLU A 981 16.13 10.60 39.25
N HIS A 982 15.94 11.63 38.41
CA HIS A 982 15.24 12.87 38.76
C HIS A 982 13.96 13.09 37.94
N ILE A 983 13.65 12.22 36.97
CA ILE A 983 12.41 12.31 36.19
C ILE A 983 11.19 12.36 37.12
N GLY A 984 11.13 11.49 38.12
CA GLY A 984 10.01 11.44 39.07
C GLY A 984 9.80 12.75 39.84
N SER A 985 10.86 13.38 40.38
CA SER A 985 10.73 14.63 41.13
C SER A 985 10.32 15.81 40.25
N VAL A 986 10.85 15.87 39.03
CA VAL A 986 10.48 16.90 38.06
C VAL A 986 9.02 16.73 37.61
N VAL A 987 8.57 15.49 37.36
CA VAL A 987 7.17 15.19 37.02
C VAL A 987 6.22 15.58 38.15
N GLU A 988 6.55 15.29 39.41
CA GLU A 988 5.72 15.69 40.55
C GLU A 988 5.64 17.21 40.70
N PHE A 989 6.73 17.93 40.41
CA PHE A 989 6.70 19.39 40.35
C PHE A 989 5.79 19.89 39.21
N VAL A 990 5.92 19.34 38.01
CA VAL A 990 5.04 19.66 36.86
C VAL A 990 3.57 19.45 37.23
N LYS A 991 3.22 18.30 37.83
CA LYS A 991 1.85 18.01 38.30
C LYS A 991 1.34 19.05 39.29
N SER A 992 2.20 19.55 40.18
CA SER A 992 1.83 20.56 41.18
C SER A 992 1.45 21.92 40.57
N ARG A 993 1.82 22.19 39.31
CA ARG A 993 1.51 23.45 38.62
C ARG A 993 0.23 23.38 37.79
N GLY A 994 -0.23 22.20 37.36
CA GLY A 994 -1.38 22.12 36.45
C GLY A 994 -1.06 22.64 35.05
N MET A 995 -2.09 23.10 34.32
CA MET A 995 -1.95 23.82 33.05
C MET A 995 -1.50 25.27 33.27
N ALA A 996 -0.36 25.47 33.93
CA ALA A 996 0.21 26.79 34.22
C ALA A 996 0.92 27.44 33.01
N CYS A 997 0.70 26.91 31.81
CA CYS A 997 1.23 27.41 30.54
C CYS A 997 0.10 27.80 29.58
N SER A 998 0.46 28.46 28.48
CA SER A 998 -0.47 28.76 27.39
C SER A 998 -0.81 27.53 26.56
N VAL A 999 -1.67 27.73 25.57
CA VAL A 999 -1.95 26.74 24.53
C VAL A 999 -0.70 26.39 23.72
N TYR A 1000 0.23 27.33 23.50
CA TYR A 1000 1.54 27.07 22.86
C TYR A 1000 2.43 26.23 23.78
N GLY A 1001 2.56 26.62 25.06
CA GLY A 1001 3.36 25.87 26.03
C GLY A 1001 2.85 24.44 26.26
N SER A 1002 1.56 24.20 26.01
CA SER A 1002 0.94 22.88 26.16
C SER A 1002 1.57 21.80 25.26
N GLN A 1003 2.12 22.15 24.09
CA GLN A 1003 2.83 21.21 23.22
C GLN A 1003 3.98 20.53 23.98
N TYR A 1004 4.84 21.33 24.60
CA TYR A 1004 6.02 20.85 25.31
C TYR A 1004 5.66 20.21 26.65
N LEU A 1005 4.57 20.64 27.28
CA LEU A 1005 4.03 19.93 28.44
C LEU A 1005 3.60 18.50 28.06
N MET A 1006 2.84 18.34 26.97
CA MET A 1006 2.40 17.03 26.51
C MET A 1006 3.59 16.15 26.08
N ASP A 1007 4.52 16.68 25.28
CA ASP A 1007 5.73 15.95 24.88
C ASP A 1007 6.56 15.52 26.11
N GLY A 1008 6.74 16.40 27.08
CA GLY A 1008 7.46 16.11 28.32
C GLY A 1008 6.80 15.04 29.19
N LEU A 1009 5.47 15.08 29.37
CA LEU A 1009 4.74 14.09 30.16
C LEU A 1009 4.77 12.69 29.51
N TYR A 1010 4.57 12.61 28.20
CA TYR A 1010 4.63 11.32 27.49
C TYR A 1010 6.05 10.76 27.39
N ASN A 1011 7.08 11.61 27.24
CA ASN A 1011 8.47 11.15 27.31
C ASN A 1011 8.82 10.60 28.70
N ALA A 1012 8.26 11.21 29.75
CA ALA A 1012 8.48 10.81 31.14
C ALA A 1012 7.67 9.60 31.61
N GLY A 1013 6.72 9.09 30.79
CA GLY A 1013 5.79 8.03 31.22
C GLY A 1013 4.81 8.50 32.30
N ALA A 1014 4.30 9.72 32.18
CA ALA A 1014 3.29 10.30 33.04
C ALA A 1014 1.91 10.31 32.36
N GLU A 1015 1.53 9.18 31.75
CA GLU A 1015 0.39 9.08 30.83
C GLU A 1015 -0.97 9.39 31.46
N ASP A 1016 -1.21 8.96 32.70
CA ASP A 1016 -2.47 9.22 33.42
C ASP A 1016 -2.71 10.73 33.55
N TYR A 1017 -1.65 11.47 33.91
CA TYR A 1017 -1.75 12.92 34.07
C TYR A 1017 -1.85 13.66 32.74
N ALA A 1018 -1.17 13.17 31.70
CA ALA A 1018 -1.33 13.70 30.35
C ALA A 1018 -2.79 13.54 29.86
N LEU A 1019 -3.42 12.40 30.15
CA LEU A 1019 -4.82 12.15 29.82
C LEU A 1019 -5.78 13.02 30.66
N ASP A 1020 -5.50 13.21 31.95
CA ASP A 1020 -6.25 14.13 32.80
C ASP A 1020 -6.25 15.55 32.22
N LEU A 1021 -5.09 16.05 31.78
CA LEU A 1021 -4.98 17.38 31.16
C LEU A 1021 -5.71 17.45 29.81
N LEU A 1022 -5.63 16.41 28.98
CA LEU A 1022 -6.37 16.34 27.72
C LEU A 1022 -7.89 16.33 27.92
N THR A 1023 -8.38 15.82 29.05
CA THR A 1023 -9.81 15.69 29.33
C THR A 1023 -10.31 16.68 30.39
N ASP A 1024 -9.46 17.61 30.79
CA ASP A 1024 -9.77 18.65 31.76
C ASP A 1024 -10.94 19.53 31.28
N THR A 1025 -11.74 20.00 32.23
CA THR A 1025 -12.93 20.83 31.96
C THR A 1025 -12.88 22.18 32.66
N SER A 1026 -11.74 22.54 33.27
CA SER A 1026 -11.51 23.87 33.86
C SER A 1026 -11.47 24.96 32.78
N ASP A 1027 -11.22 26.21 33.17
CA ASP A 1027 -11.11 27.32 32.20
C ASP A 1027 -9.80 27.27 31.38
N ARG A 1028 -8.79 26.51 31.81
CA ARG A 1028 -7.55 26.23 31.04
C ARG A 1028 -7.58 24.84 30.42
N SER A 1029 -8.52 24.64 29.51
CA SER A 1029 -8.71 23.36 28.82
C SER A 1029 -9.20 23.56 27.39
N TRP A 1030 -8.96 22.57 26.54
CA TRP A 1030 -9.56 22.53 25.20
C TRP A 1030 -11.08 22.39 25.26
N TYR A 1031 -11.61 21.68 26.26
CA TYR A 1031 -13.05 21.60 26.47
C TYR A 1031 -13.68 22.96 26.78
N ASN A 1032 -12.96 23.88 27.44
CA ASN A 1032 -13.44 25.24 27.63
C ASN A 1032 -13.73 25.93 26.29
N MET A 1033 -12.85 25.76 25.29
CA MET A 1033 -13.04 26.35 23.96
C MET A 1033 -14.35 25.88 23.32
N ILE A 1034 -14.66 24.59 23.45
CA ILE A 1034 -15.91 23.98 22.98
C ILE A 1034 -17.09 24.53 23.76
N ARG A 1035 -16.98 24.56 25.10
CA ARG A 1035 -18.03 25.03 26.02
C ARG A 1035 -18.43 26.47 25.77
N ILE A 1036 -17.48 27.34 25.43
CA ILE A 1036 -17.77 28.75 25.11
C ILE A 1036 -18.27 28.94 23.67
N GLY A 1037 -18.38 27.87 22.88
CA GLY A 1037 -19.00 27.84 21.56
C GLY A 1037 -18.04 27.89 20.37
N SER A 1038 -16.72 27.87 20.60
CA SER A 1038 -15.75 27.87 19.51
C SER A 1038 -15.69 26.51 18.80
N THR A 1039 -15.47 26.55 17.49
CA THR A 1039 -15.25 25.36 16.64
C THR A 1039 -13.89 25.36 15.95
N ILE A 1040 -13.06 26.37 16.22
CA ILE A 1040 -11.64 26.40 15.91
C ILE A 1040 -10.91 26.71 17.22
N THR A 1041 -9.71 26.18 17.41
CA THR A 1041 -8.92 26.44 18.62
C THR A 1041 -8.59 27.92 18.78
N LEU A 1042 -8.41 28.34 20.03
CA LEU A 1042 -8.19 29.73 20.41
C LEU A 1042 -6.70 30.07 20.49
N GLU A 1043 -6.39 31.36 20.40
CA GLU A 1043 -5.03 31.85 20.62
C GLU A 1043 -4.56 31.71 22.09
N ALA A 1044 -5.47 31.77 23.04
CA ALA A 1044 -5.20 31.55 24.46
C ALA A 1044 -6.41 30.83 25.09
N TRP A 1045 -6.26 30.29 26.30
CA TRP A 1045 -7.30 29.45 26.90
C TRP A 1045 -8.67 30.13 27.06
N ASP A 1046 -8.68 31.44 27.33
CA ASP A 1046 -9.90 32.23 27.55
C ASP A 1046 -9.63 33.75 27.45
N LEU A 1047 -10.70 34.55 27.23
CA LEU A 1047 -10.65 36.02 27.27
C LEU A 1047 -10.14 36.56 28.61
N LYS A 1048 -10.35 35.81 29.70
CA LYS A 1048 -9.81 36.09 31.03
C LYS A 1048 -8.27 36.16 31.04
N TYR A 1049 -7.60 35.36 30.22
CA TYR A 1049 -6.13 35.31 30.16
C TYR A 1049 -5.57 36.23 29.07
N LYS A 1050 -6.35 36.43 28.00
CA LYS A 1050 -5.97 37.32 26.91
C LYS A 1050 -7.17 38.06 26.35
N ASN A 1051 -7.36 39.29 26.80
CA ASN A 1051 -8.52 40.12 26.45
C ASN A 1051 -8.61 40.53 24.96
N ASN A 1052 -7.55 40.27 24.18
CA ASN A 1052 -7.48 40.51 22.74
C ASN A 1052 -7.22 39.22 21.93
N LEU A 1053 -7.70 38.06 22.40
CA LEU A 1053 -7.44 36.79 21.73
C LEU A 1053 -8.21 36.62 20.42
N ASP A 1054 -7.69 35.76 19.55
CA ASP A 1054 -8.31 35.31 18.30
C ASP A 1054 -8.99 33.94 18.46
N TRP A 1055 -10.17 33.75 17.85
CA TRP A 1055 -11.00 32.53 17.96
C TRP A 1055 -10.71 31.46 16.89
N ASN A 1056 -9.63 31.65 16.13
CA ASN A 1056 -9.30 30.84 14.96
C ASN A 1056 -7.78 30.62 14.81
N HIS A 1057 -7.13 30.13 15.87
CA HIS A 1057 -5.67 30.02 15.96
C HIS A 1057 -5.16 28.58 15.97
N ALA A 1058 -4.23 28.26 15.07
CA ALA A 1058 -3.78 26.89 14.82
C ALA A 1058 -3.00 26.26 16.00
N TRP A 1059 -2.18 27.07 16.69
CA TRP A 1059 -1.28 26.58 17.75
C TRP A 1059 -2.00 25.97 18.96
N GLY A 1060 -3.32 26.17 19.07
CA GLY A 1060 -4.13 25.61 20.15
C GLY A 1060 -4.53 24.17 19.89
N ALA A 1061 -4.30 23.67 18.68
CA ALA A 1061 -4.68 22.34 18.22
C ALA A 1061 -3.66 21.24 18.58
N VAL A 1062 -2.86 21.42 19.65
CA VAL A 1062 -1.88 20.43 20.15
C VAL A 1062 -2.44 19.00 20.26
N PRO A 1063 -3.69 18.75 20.72
CA PRO A 1063 -4.25 17.39 20.77
C PRO A 1063 -4.27 16.66 19.42
N ALA A 1064 -4.31 17.37 18.29
CA ALA A 1064 -4.24 16.75 16.96
C ALA A 1064 -2.91 16.03 16.69
N ASN A 1065 -1.82 16.39 17.38
CA ASN A 1065 -0.57 15.63 17.34
C ASN A 1065 -0.27 14.86 18.64
N ALA A 1066 -0.67 15.38 19.81
CA ALA A 1066 -0.42 14.73 21.09
C ALA A 1066 -1.18 13.40 21.25
N ILE A 1067 -2.36 13.26 20.66
CA ILE A 1067 -3.12 11.99 20.66
C ILE A 1067 -2.40 10.93 19.79
N PRO A 1068 -2.08 11.17 18.51
CA PRO A 1068 -1.33 10.21 17.69
C PRO A 1068 0.08 9.91 18.22
N ARG A 1069 0.86 10.95 18.52
CA ARG A 1069 2.29 10.85 18.85
C ARG A 1069 2.56 10.49 20.30
N GLY A 1070 1.68 10.90 21.21
CA GLY A 1070 1.82 10.71 22.66
C GLY A 1070 0.97 9.56 23.19
N LEU A 1071 -0.36 9.71 23.15
CA LEU A 1071 -1.32 8.73 23.68
C LEU A 1071 -1.20 7.37 22.97
N TRP A 1072 -1.14 7.37 21.63
CA TRP A 1072 -0.91 6.16 20.84
C TRP A 1072 0.57 5.86 20.58
N GLY A 1073 1.44 6.87 20.72
CA GLY A 1073 2.88 6.71 20.54
C GLY A 1073 3.32 6.47 19.11
N ILE A 1074 2.48 6.79 18.10
CA ILE A 1074 2.76 6.51 16.69
C ILE A 1074 3.60 7.65 16.10
N GLN A 1075 4.89 7.39 15.85
CA GLN A 1075 5.86 8.36 15.34
C GLN A 1075 6.88 7.69 14.40
N PRO A 1076 7.53 8.41 13.48
CA PRO A 1076 8.67 7.86 12.76
C PRO A 1076 9.85 7.62 13.71
N LYS A 1077 10.38 6.40 13.75
CA LYS A 1077 11.62 6.06 14.47
C LYS A 1077 12.84 6.26 13.58
N THR A 1078 12.68 6.04 12.28
CA THR A 1078 13.64 6.41 11.25
C THR A 1078 12.98 7.30 10.20
N PRO A 1079 13.76 8.10 9.46
CA PRO A 1079 13.24 8.97 8.40
C PRO A 1079 12.33 8.23 7.40
N GLY A 1080 11.28 8.90 6.94
CA GLY A 1080 10.31 8.39 5.96
C GLY A 1080 9.52 7.17 6.43
N PHE A 1081 9.38 6.97 7.75
CA PHE A 1081 8.76 5.79 8.36
C PHE A 1081 9.38 4.47 7.89
N GLY A 1082 10.71 4.43 7.67
CA GLY A 1082 11.41 3.15 7.46
C GLY A 1082 11.14 2.17 8.61
N ILE A 1083 11.13 2.69 9.84
CA ILE A 1083 10.64 2.04 11.05
C ILE A 1083 9.70 3.03 11.76
N ALA A 1084 8.50 2.60 12.12
CA ALA A 1084 7.61 3.34 13.01
C ALA A 1084 7.85 2.95 14.47
N SER A 1085 7.75 3.92 15.39
CA SER A 1085 7.57 3.66 16.81
C SER A 1085 6.09 3.61 17.13
N ILE A 1086 5.65 2.68 17.97
CA ILE A 1086 4.30 2.60 18.53
C ILE A 1086 4.43 2.34 20.02
N LYS A 1087 4.25 3.39 20.82
CA LYS A 1087 4.33 3.34 22.29
C LYS A 1087 3.01 3.76 22.96
N PRO A 1088 2.00 2.88 23.04
CA PRO A 1088 0.69 3.24 23.59
C PRO A 1088 0.76 3.56 25.08
N GLN A 1089 0.13 4.66 25.46
CA GLN A 1089 0.13 5.28 26.79
C GLN A 1089 -1.31 5.59 27.21
N MET A 1090 -2.12 4.54 27.32
CA MET A 1090 -3.60 4.64 27.32
C MET A 1090 -4.24 5.22 28.59
N GLY A 1091 -3.45 5.43 29.65
CA GLY A 1091 -3.95 5.82 30.97
C GLY A 1091 -5.12 4.93 31.43
N ASP A 1092 -6.23 5.57 31.80
CA ASP A 1092 -7.44 4.89 32.30
C ASP A 1092 -8.48 4.52 31.22
N LEU A 1093 -8.20 4.80 29.93
CA LEU A 1093 -9.11 4.51 28.82
C LEU A 1093 -9.50 3.03 28.77
N LYS A 1094 -10.75 2.79 28.36
CA LYS A 1094 -11.33 1.45 28.18
C LYS A 1094 -11.30 0.99 26.74
N ASN A 1095 -11.44 1.90 25.79
CA ASN A 1095 -11.22 1.62 24.38
C ASN A 1095 -10.76 2.87 23.64
N SER A 1096 -10.02 2.65 22.55
CA SER A 1096 -9.67 3.68 21.59
C SER A 1096 -9.42 3.05 20.21
N SER A 1097 -9.68 3.78 19.14
CA SER A 1097 -9.30 3.43 17.78
C SER A 1097 -8.69 4.65 17.09
N ILE A 1098 -7.66 4.45 16.29
CA ILE A 1098 -6.98 5.52 15.56
C ILE A 1098 -6.52 5.05 14.17
N GLU A 1099 -6.52 5.98 13.22
CA GLU A 1099 -5.87 5.85 11.93
C GLU A 1099 -4.93 7.03 11.73
N VAL A 1100 -3.63 6.75 11.56
CA VAL A 1100 -2.58 7.76 11.40
C VAL A 1100 -1.98 7.66 9.99
N PRO A 1101 -2.12 8.70 9.15
CA PRO A 1101 -1.54 8.70 7.82
C PRO A 1101 -0.01 8.77 7.89
N THR A 1102 0.66 8.05 7.00
CA THR A 1102 2.12 8.15 6.80
C THR A 1102 2.43 8.15 5.31
N ILE A 1103 3.65 8.56 4.92
CA ILE A 1103 4.09 8.59 3.53
C ILE A 1103 4.07 7.19 2.86
N LYS A 1104 4.18 6.11 3.64
CA LYS A 1104 4.15 4.71 3.17
C LYS A 1104 2.76 4.06 3.25
N GLY A 1105 1.77 4.72 3.83
CA GLY A 1105 0.42 4.18 4.06
C GLY A 1105 -0.07 4.41 5.49
N THR A 1106 -1.34 4.14 5.75
CA THR A 1106 -1.96 4.41 7.05
C THR A 1106 -1.64 3.30 8.06
N ILE A 1107 -1.22 3.68 9.27
CA ILE A 1107 -1.17 2.78 10.42
C ILE A 1107 -2.55 2.81 11.08
N LYS A 1108 -3.17 1.65 11.28
CA LYS A 1108 -4.46 1.53 11.98
C LYS A 1108 -4.27 0.81 13.29
N ALA A 1109 -4.86 1.32 14.37
CA ALA A 1109 -4.74 0.68 15.67
C ALA A 1109 -6.04 0.77 16.48
N SER A 1110 -6.32 -0.26 17.27
CA SER A 1110 -7.42 -0.27 18.24
C SER A 1110 -6.97 -0.90 19.55
N TYR A 1111 -7.49 -0.37 20.66
CA TYR A 1111 -7.17 -0.76 22.02
C TYR A 1111 -8.46 -1.12 22.76
N THR A 1112 -8.41 -2.15 23.59
CA THR A 1112 -9.48 -2.54 24.50
C THR A 1112 -8.92 -3.00 25.83
N TYR A 1113 -9.32 -2.33 26.91
CA TYR A 1113 -9.17 -2.79 28.28
C TYR A 1113 -10.35 -3.71 28.61
N ALA A 1114 -10.14 -5.03 28.56
CA ALA A 1114 -11.20 -5.97 28.93
C ALA A 1114 -11.39 -6.05 30.44
N ASN A 1115 -10.28 -6.15 31.20
CA ASN A 1115 -10.22 -6.18 32.65
C ASN A 1115 -8.74 -6.06 33.11
N PRO A 1116 -8.43 -5.98 34.43
CA PRO A 1116 -7.04 -5.86 34.89
C PRO A 1116 -6.08 -6.97 34.42
N ARG A 1117 -6.62 -8.14 34.05
CA ARG A 1117 -5.86 -9.30 33.58
C ARG A 1117 -5.73 -9.38 32.06
N LEU A 1118 -6.42 -8.53 31.29
CA LEU A 1118 -6.41 -8.58 29.82
C LEU A 1118 -6.58 -7.19 29.22
N GLN A 1119 -5.54 -6.76 28.50
CA GLN A 1119 -5.57 -5.64 27.57
C GLN A 1119 -5.24 -6.15 26.17
N LEU A 1120 -5.93 -5.61 25.17
CA LEU A 1120 -5.81 -6.01 23.76
C LEU A 1120 -5.46 -4.80 22.90
N TYR A 1121 -4.47 -4.96 22.04
CA TYR A 1121 -4.14 -4.03 20.96
C TYR A 1121 -4.22 -4.79 19.63
N ASN A 1122 -4.99 -4.27 18.67
CA ASN A 1122 -4.95 -4.73 17.29
C ASN A 1122 -4.33 -3.64 16.43
N ILE A 1123 -3.24 -3.95 15.74
CA ILE A 1123 -2.45 -2.99 14.96
C ILE A 1123 -2.28 -3.53 13.54
N GLU A 1124 -2.52 -2.67 12.55
CA GLU A 1124 -2.29 -2.95 11.13
C GLU A 1124 -1.15 -2.04 10.64
N ILE A 1125 -0.03 -2.66 10.27
CA ILE A 1125 1.14 -1.99 9.69
C ILE A 1125 1.04 -2.06 8.16
N PRO A 1126 1.18 -0.94 7.44
CA PRO A 1126 1.11 -0.94 5.98
C PRO A 1126 2.24 -1.76 5.36
N ALA A 1127 2.05 -2.21 4.11
CA ALA A 1127 3.09 -2.92 3.37
C ALA A 1127 4.37 -2.08 3.26
N ASN A 1128 5.52 -2.76 3.23
CA ASN A 1128 6.83 -2.13 3.06
C ASN A 1128 7.26 -1.18 4.22
N MET A 1129 6.65 -1.35 5.40
CA MET A 1129 6.97 -0.70 6.67
C MET A 1129 7.12 -1.74 7.78
N VAL A 1130 8.03 -1.50 8.72
CA VAL A 1130 8.06 -2.22 9.99
C VAL A 1130 7.82 -1.26 11.15
N ALA A 1131 7.34 -1.76 12.27
CA ALA A 1131 7.16 -0.97 13.47
C ALA A 1131 7.78 -1.65 14.69
N GLU A 1132 8.10 -0.85 15.71
CA GLU A 1132 8.47 -1.32 17.03
C GLU A 1132 7.37 -0.93 18.02
N PHE A 1133 6.78 -1.95 18.63
CA PHE A 1133 5.76 -1.80 19.64
C PHE A 1133 6.37 -1.86 21.04
N GLU A 1134 6.15 -0.82 21.82
CA GLU A 1134 6.65 -0.69 23.19
C GLU A 1134 5.48 -0.46 24.15
N VAL A 1135 5.49 -1.14 25.30
CA VAL A 1135 4.52 -0.90 26.36
C VAL A 1135 5.19 -0.95 27.71
N ALA A 1136 4.78 -0.06 28.62
CA ALA A 1136 5.38 0.03 29.94
C ALA A 1136 5.26 -1.32 30.69
N PRO A 1137 6.34 -1.78 31.36
CA PRO A 1137 6.34 -3.06 32.06
C PRO A 1137 5.40 -2.98 33.27
N ALA A 1138 4.32 -3.76 33.26
CA ALA A 1138 3.45 -3.94 34.42
C ALA A 1138 3.86 -5.22 35.19
N PRO A 1139 4.08 -5.16 36.51
CA PRO A 1139 4.46 -6.33 37.31
C PRO A 1139 3.48 -7.50 37.14
N GLY A 1140 3.99 -8.66 36.73
CA GLY A 1140 3.19 -9.88 36.56
C GLY A 1140 2.36 -9.96 35.27
N LYS A 1141 2.49 -9.00 34.33
CA LYS A 1141 1.89 -9.13 32.99
C LYS A 1141 2.87 -9.79 32.02
N GLU A 1142 2.37 -10.73 31.23
CA GLU A 1142 3.06 -11.32 30.09
C GLU A 1142 2.56 -10.68 28.79
N LEU A 1143 3.49 -10.42 27.87
CA LEU A 1143 3.20 -9.90 26.54
C LEU A 1143 3.06 -11.06 25.55
N MET A 1144 1.91 -11.12 24.88
CA MET A 1144 1.60 -12.11 23.85
C MET A 1144 1.43 -11.42 22.51
N HIS A 1145 2.08 -11.93 21.46
CA HIS A 1145 1.97 -11.44 20.09
C HIS A 1145 1.49 -12.58 19.20
N ASN A 1146 0.33 -12.40 18.55
CA ASN A 1146 -0.29 -13.40 17.67
C ASN A 1146 -0.39 -14.79 18.33
N GLY A 1147 -0.76 -14.83 19.62
CA GLY A 1147 -0.90 -16.06 20.42
C GLY A 1147 0.40 -16.64 20.97
N LYS A 1148 1.57 -16.03 20.72
CA LYS A 1148 2.88 -16.48 21.22
C LYS A 1148 3.41 -15.55 22.29
N LYS A 1149 3.98 -16.12 23.36
CA LYS A 1149 4.64 -15.36 24.42
C LYS A 1149 5.90 -14.68 23.87
N VAL A 1150 6.04 -13.38 24.11
CA VAL A 1150 7.24 -12.61 23.79
C VAL A 1150 8.12 -12.54 25.03
N ALA A 1151 9.43 -12.69 24.86
CA ALA A 1151 10.36 -12.59 25.98
C ALA A 1151 10.43 -11.16 26.49
N SER A 1152 10.13 -10.95 27.76
CA SER A 1152 10.13 -9.65 28.44
C SER A 1152 11.51 -9.00 28.56
N ALA A 1153 12.57 -9.68 28.12
CA ALA A 1153 13.93 -9.14 28.09
C ALA A 1153 14.15 -8.16 26.91
N PHE A 1154 13.32 -8.23 25.87
CA PHE A 1154 13.37 -7.29 24.75
C PHE A 1154 12.43 -6.12 25.06
N GLY A 1155 12.96 -4.89 25.10
CA GLY A 1155 12.21 -3.68 25.44
C GLY A 1155 11.12 -3.28 24.42
N SER A 1156 11.11 -3.91 23.24
CA SER A 1156 10.12 -3.69 22.18
C SER A 1156 9.80 -4.99 21.41
N VAL A 1157 8.67 -5.00 20.70
CA VAL A 1157 8.25 -6.07 19.79
C VAL A 1157 8.25 -5.56 18.37
N ARG A 1158 9.00 -6.21 17.49
CA ARG A 1158 8.99 -5.88 16.06
C ARG A 1158 7.70 -6.38 15.41
N LEU A 1159 6.99 -5.46 14.78
CA LEU A 1159 5.80 -5.71 13.96
C LEU A 1159 6.21 -5.62 12.49
N GLU A 1160 6.07 -6.73 11.78
CA GLU A 1160 6.23 -6.79 10.32
C GLU A 1160 4.99 -6.17 9.62
N PRO A 1161 4.96 -6.03 8.29
CA PRO A 1161 3.73 -5.60 7.62
C PRO A 1161 2.55 -6.55 7.88
N GLY A 1162 1.35 -5.98 8.03
CA GLY A 1162 0.10 -6.72 8.22
C GLY A 1162 -0.53 -6.53 9.59
N LYS A 1163 -1.40 -7.48 9.97
CA LYS A 1163 -2.23 -7.40 11.17
C LYS A 1163 -1.57 -8.11 12.35
N HIS A 1164 -1.59 -7.44 13.50
CA HIS A 1164 -1.03 -7.93 14.75
C HIS A 1164 -2.05 -7.83 15.87
N GLU A 1165 -2.21 -8.94 16.59
CA GLU A 1165 -2.91 -9.01 17.86
C GLU A 1165 -1.87 -9.05 18.98
N ILE A 1166 -1.90 -8.06 19.87
CA ILE A 1166 -1.01 -7.96 21.03
C ILE A 1166 -1.85 -7.97 22.30
N LYS A 1167 -1.54 -8.88 23.23
CA LYS A 1167 -2.24 -9.01 24.51
C LYS A 1167 -1.28 -8.83 25.68
N LEU A 1168 -1.68 -8.04 26.67
CA LEU A 1168 -1.06 -8.04 27.98
C LEU A 1168 -1.93 -8.85 28.94
N VAL A 1169 -1.40 -9.98 29.43
CA VAL A 1169 -2.15 -10.94 30.25
C VAL A 1169 -1.51 -11.16 31.61
N ILE A 1170 -2.31 -11.27 32.67
CA ILE A 1170 -1.83 -11.75 33.98
C ILE A 1170 -2.15 -13.24 34.08
N ASN A 1171 -1.14 -14.10 34.00
CA ASN A 1171 -1.28 -15.53 34.25
C ASN A 1171 -1.40 -15.76 35.76
N SER A 1172 -2.63 -15.92 36.27
CA SER A 1172 -2.84 -16.51 37.59
C SER A 1172 -2.72 -18.03 37.45
N PHE A 1173 -1.65 -18.61 37.97
CA PHE A 1173 -1.73 -19.99 38.47
C PHE A 1173 -2.53 -20.02 39.77
#